data_AF-A0A9Q0TB83-F1
#
_entry.id   AF-A0A9Q0TB83-F1
#
_cell.length_a   1.000
_cell.length_b   1.000
_cell.length_c   1.000
_cell.angle_alpha   90.00
_cell.angle_beta   90.00
_cell.angle_gamma   90.00
#
_symmetry.space_group_name_H-M   'P 1'
#
loop_
_entity.id
_entity.type
_entity.pdbx_description
1 polymer ?
#
loop_
_entity_poly.entity_id
_entity_poly.type
_entity_poly.pdbx_seq_one_letter_code
_entity_poly.pdbx_strand_id
1 'polypeptide(L)'
;MSLQAELLRKDDILKGLSFDMSLLQESASNTKDQKDNLKEMVTTMEALEDELVVKSSELEQTIAHSQLLEAQLTEKIDAMSNLESDIAKGLLSLQNISCENLDLRAQIQEALAAKCSLEEELTEKKSLAESLETEVSQMGDALGEMSDTVESLRSHLSELTSERDQLQLKMHSLEDKLQRTEAWAEETEAIAEEAQQTAESRKMYAEEKEAEVKLLERSVEELECTINVLENKVDILKGEAERQRLQREELEDELHSVKYQMQNVENVDTDMKRHLEEKERGLEEAQKHIQILESSISDKDAEISQFKAHVTELNLHAEAQASEYKQKFKALEAMVEQVKPEGHFSHSTSSSSNKSEKNAAKSRGSSSPFKCIGLGLAQQIKSEKNEDLAAARLQIEELESLAAAESMTHDVIRDLLGVKLDMTNYVSLLDDKQVQKIAEKAQLGTSEPHVKDQEIVKLKQQLSEFIEERRGWLEEIDRKHAELVAAQVALEKLHQRDQLHKTENEMLKMESVNHKKKVMELEGEVKKLSGQQNIQQRIHHHAKIKEENYSLKIHNEDLSAKLRRAEINLSRIKEELAHHRASAGKSPYIDFDGEQRLMDKLKETEEDKVQLAQKLLGLCTGILRAAGITKPVSSITPTIAEDALEQLKNRITSLERELQDLTVKNKITNERIRLSELRPQISPINSRTDDNRQTPRKGQVPFFSALDR
;
A
#
# COMPACT_ATOMS: atom_id res chain seq x y z
N MET A 1 205.09 -116.89 -32.36
CA MET A 1 203.94 -117.80 -32.49
C MET A 1 202.72 -117.11 -31.85
N SER A 2 201.72 -116.58 -32.56
CA SER A 2 201.56 -116.32 -34.00
C SER A 2 200.78 -115.00 -34.17
N LEU A 3 200.94 -114.30 -35.31
CA LEU A 3 200.45 -112.93 -35.51
C LEU A 3 198.91 -112.80 -35.57
N GLN A 4 198.20 -113.89 -35.83
CA GLN A 4 196.80 -113.91 -36.26
C GLN A 4 195.79 -113.50 -35.17
N ALA A 5 196.12 -113.65 -33.89
CA ALA A 5 195.21 -113.33 -32.77
C ALA A 5 195.01 -111.82 -32.56
N GLU A 6 196.05 -111.01 -32.76
CA GLU A 6 195.99 -109.55 -32.53
C GLU A 6 195.13 -108.82 -33.58
N LEU A 7 195.04 -109.40 -34.79
CA LEU A 7 194.28 -108.84 -35.91
C LEU A 7 192.77 -108.96 -35.67
N LEU A 8 192.31 -110.13 -35.17
CA LEU A 8 190.93 -110.34 -34.71
C LEU A 8 190.53 -109.34 -33.61
N ARG A 9 191.38 -109.16 -32.58
CA ARG A 9 191.06 -108.22 -31.48
C ARG A 9 190.91 -106.77 -31.97
N LYS A 10 191.61 -106.36 -33.03
CA LYS A 10 191.44 -105.03 -33.64
C LYS A 10 190.18 -104.90 -34.48
N ASP A 11 189.79 -105.96 -35.19
CA ASP A 11 188.56 -106.01 -35.99
C ASP A 11 187.31 -105.93 -35.08
N ASP A 12 187.34 -106.60 -33.93
CA ASP A 12 186.25 -106.52 -32.95
C ASP A 12 186.16 -105.14 -32.25
N ILE A 13 187.29 -104.48 -31.99
CA ILE A 13 187.31 -103.09 -31.50
C ILE A 13 186.73 -102.12 -32.55
N LEU A 14 187.03 -102.32 -33.84
CA LEU A 14 186.46 -101.52 -34.93
C LEU A 14 184.94 -101.71 -35.07
N LYS A 15 184.44 -102.94 -34.90
CA LYS A 15 182.99 -103.21 -34.84
C LYS A 15 182.33 -102.53 -33.64
N GLY A 16 182.97 -102.57 -32.46
CA GLY A 16 182.51 -101.84 -31.27
C GLY A 16 182.40 -100.34 -31.51
N LEU A 17 183.46 -99.70 -32.00
CA LEU A 17 183.44 -98.27 -32.32
C LEU A 17 182.45 -97.91 -33.44
N SER A 18 182.23 -98.80 -34.41
CA SER A 18 181.19 -98.61 -35.42
C SER A 18 179.79 -98.68 -34.82
N PHE A 19 179.55 -99.60 -33.88
CA PHE A 19 178.28 -99.72 -33.16
C PHE A 19 178.02 -98.50 -32.27
N ASP A 20 179.00 -98.07 -31.48
CA ASP A 20 178.90 -96.87 -30.63
C ASP A 20 178.65 -95.60 -31.47
N MET A 21 179.26 -95.49 -32.65
CA MET A 21 179.02 -94.39 -33.59
C MET A 21 177.61 -94.44 -34.19
N SER A 22 177.11 -95.62 -34.55
CA SER A 22 175.71 -95.79 -34.97
C SER A 22 174.72 -95.44 -33.86
N LEU A 23 174.99 -95.86 -32.61
CA LEU A 23 174.15 -95.56 -31.45
C LEU A 23 174.15 -94.05 -31.13
N LEU A 24 175.31 -93.39 -31.25
CA LEU A 24 175.42 -91.94 -31.14
C LEU A 24 174.65 -91.22 -32.25
N GLN A 25 174.77 -91.65 -33.51
CA GLN A 25 174.04 -91.09 -34.64
C GLN A 25 172.51 -91.30 -34.50
N GLU A 26 172.07 -92.46 -34.03
CA GLU A 26 170.68 -92.77 -33.74
C GLU A 26 170.14 -91.88 -32.60
N SER A 27 170.91 -91.73 -31.52
CA SER A 27 170.54 -90.83 -30.41
C SER A 27 170.50 -89.35 -30.84
N ALA A 28 171.39 -88.94 -31.74
CA ALA A 28 171.44 -87.58 -32.29
C ALA A 28 170.29 -87.31 -33.28
N SER A 29 169.85 -88.31 -34.06
CA SER A 29 168.61 -88.20 -34.83
C SER A 29 167.42 -88.12 -33.89
N ASN A 30 167.24 -89.11 -33.01
CA ASN A 30 166.09 -89.18 -32.10
C ASN A 30 165.93 -87.92 -31.23
N THR A 31 167.02 -87.35 -30.71
CA THR A 31 166.96 -86.07 -29.97
C THR A 31 166.68 -84.85 -30.85
N LYS A 32 167.06 -84.87 -32.13
CA LYS A 32 166.64 -83.85 -33.10
C LYS A 32 165.16 -84.01 -33.46
N ASP A 33 164.72 -85.22 -33.75
CA ASP A 33 163.35 -85.56 -34.12
C ASP A 33 162.39 -85.23 -32.96
N GLN A 34 162.75 -85.57 -31.71
CA GLN A 34 162.06 -85.10 -30.50
C GLN A 34 162.01 -83.58 -30.38
N LYS A 35 163.11 -82.88 -30.68
CA LYS A 35 163.19 -81.41 -30.60
C LYS A 35 162.33 -80.72 -31.66
N ASP A 36 162.29 -81.26 -32.88
CA ASP A 36 161.49 -80.69 -33.96
C ASP A 36 159.99 -81.03 -33.76
N ASN A 37 159.65 -82.24 -33.28
CA ASN A 37 158.30 -82.56 -32.78
C ASN A 37 157.85 -81.62 -31.65
N LEU A 38 158.74 -81.29 -30.71
CA LEU A 38 158.42 -80.41 -29.57
C LEU A 38 158.21 -78.95 -30.03
N LYS A 39 158.93 -78.50 -31.07
CA LYS A 39 158.60 -77.22 -31.73
C LYS A 39 157.25 -77.26 -32.42
N GLU A 40 156.93 -78.33 -33.16
CA GLU A 40 155.63 -78.47 -33.82
C GLU A 40 154.49 -78.43 -32.80
N MET A 41 154.66 -79.13 -31.67
CA MET A 41 153.75 -79.08 -30.51
C MET A 41 153.64 -77.66 -29.92
N VAL A 42 154.74 -76.90 -29.80
CA VAL A 42 154.69 -75.49 -29.37
C VAL A 42 153.94 -74.62 -30.39
N THR A 43 154.25 -74.71 -31.68
CA THR A 43 153.56 -73.89 -32.71
C THR A 43 152.08 -74.24 -32.88
N THR A 44 151.69 -75.48 -32.60
CA THR A 44 150.27 -75.88 -32.57
C THR A 44 149.58 -75.48 -31.27
N MET A 45 150.29 -75.44 -30.14
CA MET A 45 149.79 -74.86 -28.89
C MET A 45 149.60 -73.34 -29.01
N GLU A 46 150.57 -72.61 -29.55
CA GLU A 46 150.49 -71.17 -29.85
C GLU A 46 149.29 -70.87 -30.77
N ALA A 47 149.10 -71.66 -31.83
CA ALA A 47 147.95 -71.52 -32.74
C ALA A 47 146.59 -71.82 -32.06
N LEU A 48 146.55 -72.76 -31.11
CA LEU A 48 145.35 -73.07 -30.31
C LEU A 48 145.08 -72.01 -29.24
N GLU A 49 146.12 -71.36 -28.69
CA GLU A 49 145.98 -70.21 -27.79
C GLU A 49 145.44 -68.99 -28.55
N ASP A 50 145.96 -68.70 -29.74
CA ASP A 50 145.42 -67.66 -30.65
C ASP A 50 143.96 -67.95 -31.04
N GLU A 51 143.62 -69.20 -31.42
CA GLU A 51 142.23 -69.57 -31.73
C GLU A 51 141.33 -69.45 -30.49
N LEU A 52 141.79 -69.84 -29.30
CA LEU A 52 141.05 -69.71 -28.05
C LEU A 52 140.78 -68.24 -27.69
N VAL A 53 141.77 -67.35 -27.88
CA VAL A 53 141.60 -65.89 -27.69
C VAL A 53 140.58 -65.33 -28.67
N VAL A 54 140.65 -65.71 -29.95
CA VAL A 54 139.66 -65.30 -30.96
C VAL A 54 138.26 -65.79 -30.57
N LYS A 55 138.12 -67.07 -30.20
CA LYS A 55 136.84 -67.69 -29.80
C LYS A 55 136.29 -67.10 -28.50
N SER A 56 137.12 -66.70 -27.54
CA SER A 56 136.69 -65.94 -26.36
C SER A 56 136.16 -64.57 -26.76
N SER A 57 136.83 -63.87 -27.68
CA SER A 57 136.36 -62.56 -28.15
C SER A 57 135.06 -62.63 -28.97
N GLU A 58 134.82 -63.72 -29.71
CA GLU A 58 133.55 -64.02 -30.38
C GLU A 58 132.44 -64.34 -29.35
N LEU A 59 132.77 -65.09 -28.29
CA LEU A 59 131.83 -65.40 -27.20
C LEU A 59 131.44 -64.14 -26.41
N GLU A 60 132.41 -63.28 -26.07
CA GLU A 60 132.15 -62.00 -25.41
C GLU A 60 131.27 -61.06 -26.26
N GLN A 61 131.54 -60.99 -27.58
CA GLN A 61 130.71 -60.21 -28.51
C GLN A 61 129.28 -60.77 -28.63
N THR A 62 129.11 -62.08 -28.65
CA THR A 62 127.77 -62.71 -28.73
C THR A 62 127.00 -62.61 -27.40
N ILE A 63 127.67 -62.69 -26.25
CA ILE A 63 127.07 -62.39 -24.94
C ILE A 63 126.63 -60.94 -24.86
N ALA A 64 127.47 -59.98 -25.26
CA ALA A 64 127.12 -58.56 -25.28
C ALA A 64 125.95 -58.27 -26.24
N HIS A 65 125.86 -59.00 -27.35
CA HIS A 65 124.72 -58.91 -28.26
C HIS A 65 123.43 -59.50 -27.65
N SER A 66 123.52 -60.63 -26.95
CA SER A 66 122.37 -61.21 -26.21
C SER A 66 121.85 -60.24 -25.15
N GLN A 67 122.74 -59.67 -24.34
CA GLN A 67 122.39 -58.68 -23.32
C GLN A 67 121.73 -57.42 -23.91
N LEU A 68 122.16 -56.97 -25.09
CA LEU A 68 121.51 -55.86 -25.80
C LEU A 68 120.10 -56.24 -26.30
N LEU A 69 119.92 -57.46 -26.80
CA LEU A 69 118.60 -57.97 -27.23
C LEU A 69 117.67 -58.21 -26.04
N GLU A 70 118.18 -58.70 -24.92
CA GLU A 70 117.45 -58.85 -23.65
C GLU A 70 117.00 -57.47 -23.12
N ALA A 71 117.88 -56.47 -23.11
CA ALA A 71 117.54 -55.10 -22.72
C ALA A 71 116.45 -54.49 -23.63
N GLN A 72 116.58 -54.67 -24.95
CA GLN A 72 115.55 -54.25 -25.91
C GLN A 72 114.23 -55.00 -25.72
N LEU A 73 114.26 -56.30 -25.42
CA LEU A 73 113.08 -57.10 -25.15
C LEU A 73 112.37 -56.62 -23.87
N THR A 74 113.10 -56.35 -22.79
CA THR A 74 112.52 -55.77 -21.57
C THR A 74 111.93 -54.38 -21.82
N GLU A 75 112.60 -53.51 -22.59
CA GLU A 75 112.06 -52.21 -22.97
C GLU A 75 110.73 -52.33 -23.75
N LYS A 76 110.59 -53.34 -24.62
CA LYS A 76 109.33 -53.58 -25.35
C LYS A 76 108.25 -54.24 -24.48
N ILE A 77 108.60 -55.09 -23.53
CA ILE A 77 107.66 -55.65 -22.55
C ILE A 77 107.11 -54.54 -21.63
N ASP A 78 107.96 -53.63 -21.16
CA ASP A 78 107.55 -52.47 -20.36
C ASP A 78 106.68 -51.51 -21.20
N ALA A 79 107.06 -51.24 -22.45
CA ALA A 79 106.24 -50.42 -23.35
C ALA A 79 104.87 -51.04 -23.64
N MET A 80 104.80 -52.36 -23.86
CA MET A 80 103.53 -53.09 -24.03
C MET A 80 102.69 -53.02 -22.75
N SER A 81 103.28 -53.25 -21.59
CA SER A 81 102.59 -53.22 -20.29
C SER A 81 101.98 -51.84 -20.00
N ASN A 82 102.68 -50.76 -20.37
CA ASN A 82 102.15 -49.40 -20.28
C ASN A 82 101.00 -49.17 -21.27
N LEU A 83 101.11 -49.61 -22.52
CA LEU A 83 100.05 -49.51 -23.52
C LEU A 83 98.80 -50.33 -23.13
N GLU A 84 98.96 -51.53 -22.59
CA GLU A 84 97.85 -52.34 -22.05
C GLU A 84 97.16 -51.64 -20.87
N SER A 85 97.95 -51.02 -19.97
CA SER A 85 97.43 -50.21 -18.87
C SER A 85 96.62 -48.99 -19.37
N ASP A 86 97.10 -48.30 -20.40
CA ASP A 86 96.42 -47.12 -20.97
C ASP A 86 95.18 -47.50 -21.80
N ILE A 87 95.21 -48.63 -22.52
CA ILE A 87 94.03 -49.22 -23.17
C ILE A 87 92.97 -49.58 -22.12
N ALA A 88 93.35 -50.20 -21.00
CA ALA A 88 92.42 -50.52 -19.92
C ALA A 88 91.79 -49.28 -19.28
N LYS A 89 92.57 -48.21 -19.04
CA LYS A 89 92.05 -46.89 -18.59
C LYS A 89 91.09 -46.29 -19.62
N GLY A 90 91.43 -46.36 -20.90
CA GLY A 90 90.60 -45.86 -22.00
C GLY A 90 89.26 -46.60 -22.09
N LEU A 91 89.26 -47.93 -21.96
CA LEU A 91 88.04 -48.75 -21.94
C LEU A 91 87.15 -48.43 -20.73
N LEU A 92 87.71 -48.27 -19.54
CA LEU A 92 86.95 -47.85 -18.35
C LEU A 92 86.36 -46.44 -18.51
N SER A 93 87.12 -45.50 -19.07
CA SER A 93 86.61 -44.15 -19.36
C SER A 93 85.48 -44.17 -20.39
N LEU A 94 85.58 -45.02 -21.43
CA LEU A 94 84.54 -45.17 -22.45
C LEU A 94 83.29 -45.86 -21.89
N GLN A 95 83.46 -46.83 -20.97
CA GLN A 95 82.34 -47.45 -20.25
C GLN A 95 81.59 -46.43 -19.39
N ASN A 96 82.30 -45.61 -18.60
CA ASN A 96 81.69 -44.57 -17.78
C ASN A 96 80.90 -43.56 -18.64
N ILE A 97 81.52 -43.04 -19.72
CA ILE A 97 80.87 -42.13 -20.67
C ILE A 97 79.65 -42.79 -21.33
N SER A 98 79.68 -44.10 -21.60
CA SER A 98 78.53 -44.84 -22.13
C SER A 98 77.40 -44.98 -21.11
N CYS A 99 77.70 -45.12 -19.81
CA CYS A 99 76.68 -45.12 -18.76
C CYS A 99 76.05 -43.73 -18.61
N GLU A 100 76.87 -42.67 -18.51
CA GLU A 100 76.42 -41.28 -18.48
C GLU A 100 75.53 -40.94 -19.69
N ASN A 101 75.86 -41.43 -20.89
CA ASN A 101 75.03 -41.25 -22.09
C ASN A 101 73.70 -42.01 -22.05
N LEU A 102 73.60 -43.12 -21.32
CA LEU A 102 72.33 -43.83 -21.12
C LEU A 102 71.47 -43.12 -20.07
N ASP A 103 72.06 -42.69 -18.96
CA ASP A 103 71.38 -41.97 -17.89
C ASP A 103 70.82 -40.62 -18.39
N LEU A 104 71.60 -39.86 -19.17
CA LEU A 104 71.15 -38.63 -19.82
C LEU A 104 70.01 -38.89 -20.82
N ARG A 105 70.02 -40.01 -21.55
CA ARG A 105 68.91 -40.39 -22.44
C ARG A 105 67.64 -40.71 -21.67
N ALA A 106 67.75 -41.43 -20.55
CA ALA A 106 66.62 -41.72 -19.67
C ALA A 106 66.01 -40.42 -19.10
N GLN A 107 66.84 -39.52 -18.57
CA GLN A 107 66.41 -38.21 -18.07
C GLN A 107 65.73 -37.36 -19.15
N ILE A 108 66.24 -37.37 -20.39
CA ILE A 108 65.60 -36.68 -21.52
C ILE A 108 64.23 -37.31 -21.86
N GLN A 109 64.10 -38.63 -21.83
CA GLN A 109 62.81 -39.30 -22.06
C GLN A 109 61.79 -39.02 -20.95
N GLU A 110 62.23 -39.01 -19.69
CA GLU A 110 61.39 -38.65 -18.53
C GLU A 110 60.93 -37.19 -18.62
N ALA A 111 61.84 -36.25 -18.91
CA ALA A 111 61.51 -34.85 -19.10
C ALA A 111 60.55 -34.60 -20.29
N LEU A 112 60.66 -35.38 -21.37
CA LEU A 112 59.72 -35.33 -22.50
C LEU A 112 58.35 -35.90 -22.12
N ALA A 113 58.28 -36.98 -21.35
CA ALA A 113 57.00 -37.52 -20.86
C ALA A 113 56.30 -36.55 -19.91
N ALA A 114 57.04 -35.95 -18.98
CA ALA A 114 56.54 -34.91 -18.09
C ALA A 114 56.05 -33.66 -18.86
N LYS A 115 56.77 -33.26 -19.91
CA LYS A 115 56.35 -32.17 -20.82
C LYS A 115 55.00 -32.50 -21.49
N CYS A 116 54.82 -33.69 -22.04
CA CYS A 116 53.56 -34.08 -22.68
C CYS A 116 52.38 -34.05 -21.69
N SER A 117 52.56 -34.58 -20.48
CA SER A 117 51.54 -34.53 -19.42
C SER A 117 51.13 -33.08 -19.07
N LEU A 118 52.10 -32.17 -18.99
CA LEU A 118 51.85 -30.75 -18.73
C LEU A 118 51.22 -30.01 -19.92
N GLU A 119 51.49 -30.45 -21.16
CA GLU A 119 50.81 -29.92 -22.35
C GLU A 119 49.35 -30.40 -22.43
N GLU A 120 49.07 -31.65 -22.05
CA GLU A 120 47.71 -32.19 -21.91
C GLU A 120 46.93 -31.43 -20.82
N GLU A 121 47.46 -31.33 -19.59
CA GLU A 121 46.86 -30.53 -18.51
C GLU A 121 46.60 -29.08 -18.94
N LEU A 122 47.54 -28.45 -19.66
CA LEU A 122 47.37 -27.08 -20.16
C LEU A 122 46.24 -26.97 -21.20
N THR A 123 45.95 -28.01 -21.99
CA THR A 123 44.77 -28.01 -22.88
C THR A 123 43.47 -28.17 -22.11
N GLU A 124 43.42 -29.00 -21.08
CA GLU A 124 42.24 -29.12 -20.20
C GLU A 124 41.95 -27.83 -19.42
N LYS A 125 42.99 -27.13 -18.94
CA LYS A 125 42.79 -25.83 -18.26
C LYS A 125 42.32 -24.74 -19.22
N LYS A 126 42.67 -24.80 -20.51
CA LYS A 126 42.15 -23.87 -21.53
C LYS A 126 40.69 -24.11 -21.84
N SER A 127 40.29 -25.35 -22.14
CA SER A 127 38.88 -25.66 -22.43
C SER A 127 37.97 -25.41 -21.23
N LEU A 128 38.45 -25.63 -20.00
CA LEU A 128 37.73 -25.23 -18.79
C LEU A 128 37.60 -23.71 -18.65
N ALA A 129 38.64 -22.94 -18.97
CA ALA A 129 38.60 -21.48 -18.94
C ALA A 129 37.64 -20.91 -20.01
N GLU A 130 37.69 -21.45 -21.23
CA GLU A 130 36.77 -21.12 -22.34
C GLU A 130 35.32 -21.43 -21.94
N SER A 131 35.06 -22.58 -21.31
CA SER A 131 33.73 -22.93 -20.78
C SER A 131 33.24 -21.91 -19.74
N LEU A 132 34.08 -21.54 -18.77
CA LEU A 132 33.74 -20.55 -17.74
C LEU A 132 33.54 -19.14 -18.32
N GLU A 133 34.30 -18.76 -19.34
CA GLU A 133 34.10 -17.48 -20.06
C GLU A 133 32.73 -17.45 -20.76
N THR A 134 32.29 -18.56 -21.37
CA THR A 134 30.93 -18.64 -21.93
C THR A 134 29.83 -18.65 -20.88
N GLU A 135 30.03 -19.27 -19.71
CA GLU A 135 29.07 -19.25 -18.60
C GLU A 135 28.94 -17.84 -18.00
N VAL A 136 30.06 -17.14 -17.81
CA VAL A 136 30.09 -15.75 -17.36
C VAL A 136 29.42 -14.81 -18.37
N SER A 137 29.58 -15.07 -19.67
CA SER A 137 28.89 -14.32 -20.73
C SER A 137 27.37 -14.51 -20.66
N GLN A 138 26.90 -15.77 -20.56
CA GLN A 138 25.47 -16.09 -20.43
C GLN A 138 24.84 -15.51 -19.14
N MET A 139 25.57 -15.50 -18.02
CA MET A 139 25.14 -14.81 -16.80
C MET A 139 25.07 -13.29 -16.99
N GLY A 140 25.96 -12.71 -17.80
CA GLY A 140 25.93 -11.30 -18.18
C GLY A 140 24.68 -10.94 -18.99
N ASP A 141 24.36 -11.75 -20.00
CA ASP A 141 23.16 -11.57 -20.84
C ASP A 141 21.88 -11.68 -19.99
N ALA A 142 21.76 -12.71 -19.15
CA ALA A 142 20.61 -12.91 -18.26
C ALA A 142 20.48 -11.79 -17.19
N LEU A 143 21.61 -11.23 -16.72
CA LEU A 143 21.61 -10.06 -15.84
C LEU A 143 21.15 -8.80 -16.58
N GLY A 144 21.45 -8.67 -17.87
CA GLY A 144 20.91 -7.64 -18.77
C GLY A 144 19.39 -7.74 -18.91
N GLU A 145 18.87 -8.91 -19.28
CA GLU A 145 17.41 -9.15 -19.36
C GLU A 145 16.70 -8.86 -18.02
N MET A 146 17.30 -9.28 -16.90
CA MET A 146 16.76 -8.96 -15.57
C MET A 146 16.78 -7.44 -15.30
N SER A 147 17.82 -6.73 -15.70
CA SER A 147 17.89 -5.26 -15.57
C SER A 147 16.77 -4.57 -16.37
N ASP A 148 16.53 -5.01 -17.62
CA ASP A 148 15.48 -4.45 -18.47
C ASP A 148 14.08 -4.72 -17.91
N THR A 149 13.82 -5.91 -17.36
CA THR A 149 12.54 -6.18 -16.67
C THR A 149 12.37 -5.35 -15.40
N VAL A 150 13.45 -5.09 -14.64
CA VAL A 150 13.41 -4.23 -13.45
C VAL A 150 13.16 -2.76 -13.80
N GLU A 151 13.76 -2.22 -14.85
CA GLU A 151 13.50 -0.85 -15.30
C GLU A 151 12.09 -0.71 -15.90
N SER A 152 11.62 -1.72 -16.64
CA SER A 152 10.22 -1.80 -17.11
C SER A 152 9.23 -1.78 -15.94
N LEU A 153 9.45 -2.62 -14.91
CA LEU A 153 8.62 -2.62 -13.69
C LEU A 153 8.70 -1.27 -12.94
N ARG A 154 9.85 -0.59 -12.95
CA ARG A 154 9.98 0.76 -12.38
C ARG A 154 9.15 1.79 -13.15
N SER A 155 9.11 1.73 -14.49
CA SER A 155 8.24 2.60 -15.30
C SER A 155 6.77 2.44 -14.90
N HIS A 156 6.26 1.20 -14.93
CA HIS A 156 4.89 0.88 -14.54
C HIS A 156 4.56 1.33 -13.10
N LEU A 157 5.48 1.19 -12.14
CA LEU A 157 5.30 1.69 -10.77
C LEU A 157 5.25 3.23 -10.68
N SER A 158 5.98 3.94 -11.55
CA SER A 158 5.92 5.40 -11.64
C SER A 158 4.62 5.88 -12.30
N GLU A 159 4.14 5.16 -13.32
CA GLU A 159 2.87 5.42 -14.01
C GLU A 159 1.69 5.21 -13.05
N LEU A 160 1.60 4.04 -12.39
CA LEU A 160 0.61 3.73 -11.36
C LEU A 160 0.64 4.70 -10.18
N THR A 161 1.83 5.19 -9.80
CA THR A 161 1.96 6.26 -8.80
C THR A 161 1.29 7.54 -9.28
N SER A 162 1.54 7.96 -10.52
CA SER A 162 0.92 9.16 -11.10
C SER A 162 -0.60 9.03 -11.29
N GLU A 163 -1.11 7.82 -11.59
CA GLU A 163 -2.55 7.55 -11.64
C GLU A 163 -3.20 7.63 -10.26
N ARG A 164 -2.56 7.03 -9.24
CA ARG A 164 -2.99 7.13 -7.84
C ARG A 164 -3.04 8.58 -7.38
N ASP A 165 -2.03 9.38 -7.70
CA ASP A 165 -1.98 10.80 -7.32
C ASP A 165 -3.10 11.60 -8.02
N GLN A 166 -3.35 11.34 -9.31
CA GLN A 166 -4.48 11.92 -10.04
C GLN A 166 -5.85 11.50 -9.48
N LEU A 167 -6.00 10.24 -9.06
CA LEU A 167 -7.23 9.74 -8.44
C LEU A 167 -7.45 10.37 -7.06
N GLN A 168 -6.39 10.56 -6.27
CA GLN A 168 -6.46 11.25 -4.97
C GLN A 168 -6.85 12.73 -5.13
N LEU A 169 -6.32 13.43 -6.14
CA LEU A 169 -6.75 14.80 -6.48
C LEU A 169 -8.23 14.85 -6.92
N LYS A 170 -8.69 13.87 -7.71
CA LYS A 170 -10.12 13.76 -8.10
C LYS A 170 -11.01 13.47 -6.89
N MET A 171 -10.55 12.63 -5.96
CA MET A 171 -11.26 12.29 -4.72
C MET A 171 -11.46 13.53 -3.84
N HIS A 172 -10.39 14.29 -3.54
CA HIS A 172 -10.53 15.54 -2.78
C HIS A 172 -11.40 16.58 -3.51
N SER A 173 -11.35 16.66 -4.85
CA SER A 173 -12.26 17.53 -5.62
C SER A 173 -13.73 17.09 -5.59
N LEU A 174 -14.02 15.83 -5.25
CA LEU A 174 -15.38 15.33 -5.00
C LEU A 174 -15.79 15.53 -3.54
N GLU A 175 -14.86 15.35 -2.60
CA GLU A 175 -15.00 15.65 -1.16
C GLU A 175 -15.35 17.13 -0.93
N ASP A 176 -14.62 18.06 -1.55
CA ASP A 176 -14.93 19.50 -1.58
C ASP A 176 -16.34 19.79 -2.12
N LYS A 177 -16.81 18.99 -3.09
CA LYS A 177 -18.15 19.17 -3.70
C LYS A 177 -19.24 18.65 -2.79
N LEU A 178 -19.02 17.48 -2.19
CA LEU A 178 -19.93 16.87 -1.21
C LEU A 178 -20.14 17.82 -0.03
N GLN A 179 -19.06 18.29 0.60
CA GLN A 179 -19.13 19.23 1.73
C GLN A 179 -19.89 20.52 1.37
N ARG A 180 -19.70 21.05 0.15
CA ARG A 180 -20.45 22.23 -0.33
C ARG A 180 -21.92 21.94 -0.64
N THR A 181 -22.29 20.72 -1.02
CA THR A 181 -23.70 20.33 -1.16
C THR A 181 -24.36 19.99 0.18
N GLU A 182 -23.61 19.48 1.15
CA GLU A 182 -24.07 19.22 2.52
C GLU A 182 -24.38 20.55 3.23
N ALA A 183 -23.44 21.50 3.23
CA ALA A 183 -23.66 22.83 3.81
C ALA A 183 -24.81 23.61 3.13
N TRP A 184 -25.04 23.40 1.83
CA TRP A 184 -26.19 23.98 1.14
C TRP A 184 -27.51 23.28 1.50
N ALA A 185 -27.49 21.96 1.73
CA ALA A 185 -28.65 21.23 2.22
C ALA A 185 -29.03 21.72 3.64
N GLU A 186 -28.06 21.84 4.55
CA GLU A 186 -28.22 22.42 5.89
C GLU A 186 -28.82 23.84 5.85
N GLU A 187 -28.34 24.70 4.94
CA GLU A 187 -28.91 26.04 4.72
C GLU A 187 -30.37 25.97 4.25
N THR A 188 -30.71 25.07 3.31
CA THR A 188 -32.10 24.90 2.86
C THR A 188 -33.03 24.28 3.90
N GLU A 189 -32.51 23.41 4.79
CA GLU A 189 -33.26 22.82 5.90
C GLU A 189 -33.58 23.89 6.95
N ALA A 190 -32.60 24.70 7.35
CA ALA A 190 -32.82 25.83 8.26
C ALA A 190 -33.85 26.85 7.71
N ILE A 191 -33.79 27.17 6.40
CA ILE A 191 -34.78 28.04 5.74
C ILE A 191 -36.18 27.40 5.76
N ALA A 192 -36.28 26.07 5.63
CA ALA A 192 -37.55 25.36 5.72
C ALA A 192 -38.12 25.37 7.15
N GLU A 193 -37.28 25.21 8.17
CA GLU A 193 -37.68 25.33 9.58
C GLU A 193 -38.16 26.76 9.92
N GLU A 194 -37.43 27.81 9.50
CA GLU A 194 -37.86 29.20 9.69
C GLU A 194 -39.20 29.49 8.99
N ALA A 195 -39.39 28.95 7.79
CA ALA A 195 -40.64 29.07 7.05
C ALA A 195 -41.80 28.33 7.75
N GLN A 196 -41.54 27.15 8.33
CA GLN A 196 -42.52 26.41 9.12
C GLN A 196 -42.91 27.17 10.40
N GLN A 197 -41.94 27.64 11.20
CA GLN A 197 -42.21 28.45 12.40
C GLN A 197 -42.98 29.73 12.07
N THR A 198 -42.70 30.35 10.92
CA THR A 198 -43.44 31.51 10.39
C THR A 198 -44.87 31.14 9.98
N ALA A 199 -45.12 29.94 9.45
CA ALA A 199 -46.45 29.46 9.13
C ALA A 199 -47.26 29.10 10.39
N GLU A 200 -46.63 28.44 11.36
CA GLU A 200 -47.25 28.04 12.63
C GLU A 200 -47.63 29.26 13.49
N SER A 201 -46.75 30.25 13.62
CA SER A 201 -47.06 31.51 14.33
C SER A 201 -48.19 32.30 13.66
N ARG A 202 -48.25 32.33 12.32
CA ARG A 202 -49.38 32.91 11.57
C ARG A 202 -50.68 32.13 11.78
N LYS A 203 -50.62 30.80 11.84
CA LYS A 203 -51.78 29.95 12.15
C LYS A 203 -52.32 30.23 13.55
N MET A 204 -51.46 30.30 14.57
CA MET A 204 -51.87 30.64 15.93
C MET A 204 -52.52 32.03 16.02
N TYR A 205 -51.97 33.04 15.32
CA TYR A 205 -52.56 34.38 15.26
C TYR A 205 -53.93 34.39 14.54
N ALA A 206 -54.09 33.59 13.47
CA ALA A 206 -55.38 33.44 12.81
C ALA A 206 -56.42 32.75 13.71
N GLU A 207 -56.01 31.73 14.48
CA GLU A 207 -56.86 31.05 15.47
C GLU A 207 -57.27 31.97 16.63
N GLU A 208 -56.38 32.87 17.07
CA GLU A 208 -56.70 33.92 18.04
C GLU A 208 -57.74 34.92 17.48
N LYS A 209 -57.56 35.39 16.24
CA LYS A 209 -58.50 36.33 15.59
C LYS A 209 -59.86 35.70 15.31
N GLU A 210 -59.91 34.42 14.95
CA GLU A 210 -61.13 33.63 14.82
C GLU A 210 -61.86 33.48 16.17
N ALA A 211 -61.13 33.37 17.29
CA ALA A 211 -61.73 33.35 18.63
C ALA A 211 -62.27 34.73 19.05
N GLU A 212 -61.58 35.83 18.69
CA GLU A 212 -62.06 37.20 18.89
C GLU A 212 -63.35 37.47 18.10
N VAL A 213 -63.40 37.08 16.82
CA VAL A 213 -64.61 37.18 15.98
C VAL A 213 -65.78 36.46 16.64
N LYS A 214 -65.58 35.22 17.13
CA LYS A 214 -66.63 34.46 17.83
C LYS A 214 -67.08 35.05 19.17
N LEU A 215 -66.30 35.94 19.78
CA LEU A 215 -66.75 36.71 20.95
C LEU A 215 -67.58 37.94 20.51
N LEU A 216 -67.18 38.60 19.43
CA LEU A 216 -67.93 39.70 18.84
C LEU A 216 -69.27 39.25 18.25
N GLU A 217 -69.33 38.10 17.57
CA GLU A 217 -70.57 37.49 17.06
C GLU A 217 -71.60 37.29 18.18
N ARG A 218 -71.21 36.63 19.28
CA ARG A 218 -72.09 36.46 20.46
C ARG A 218 -72.51 37.79 21.07
N SER A 219 -71.61 38.76 21.14
CA SER A 219 -71.95 40.11 21.62
C SER A 219 -72.95 40.83 20.69
N VAL A 220 -72.96 40.53 19.40
CA VAL A 220 -73.99 41.02 18.45
C VAL A 220 -75.30 40.27 18.65
N GLU A 221 -75.28 38.94 18.79
CA GLU A 221 -76.47 38.13 19.11
C GLU A 221 -77.17 38.62 20.40
N GLU A 222 -76.41 38.90 21.47
CA GLU A 222 -76.92 39.46 22.73
C GLU A 222 -77.53 40.87 22.56
N LEU A 223 -76.93 41.71 21.71
CA LEU A 223 -77.44 43.04 21.37
C LEU A 223 -78.70 42.95 20.51
N GLU A 224 -78.78 42.04 19.53
CA GLU A 224 -79.97 41.78 18.74
C GLU A 224 -81.13 41.25 19.60
N CYS A 225 -80.86 40.32 20.53
CA CYS A 225 -81.85 39.90 21.53
C CYS A 225 -82.33 41.08 22.39
N THR A 226 -81.43 41.99 22.78
CA THR A 226 -81.78 43.20 23.54
C THR A 226 -82.63 44.17 22.71
N ILE A 227 -82.30 44.36 21.43
CA ILE A 227 -83.08 45.19 20.49
C ILE A 227 -84.47 44.62 20.30
N ASN A 228 -84.61 43.31 20.04
CA ASN A 228 -85.92 42.64 19.94
C ASN A 228 -86.79 42.87 21.19
N VAL A 229 -86.20 42.82 22.39
CA VAL A 229 -86.92 43.11 23.66
C VAL A 229 -87.32 44.59 23.78
N LEU A 230 -86.53 45.52 23.22
CA LEU A 230 -86.86 46.95 23.18
C LEU A 230 -87.94 47.27 22.13
N GLU A 231 -87.89 46.66 20.95
CA GLU A 231 -88.91 46.82 19.90
C GLU A 231 -90.28 46.29 20.37
N ASN A 232 -90.33 45.11 20.99
CA ASN A 232 -91.55 44.59 21.62
C ASN A 232 -92.11 45.55 22.68
N LYS A 233 -91.26 46.18 23.50
CA LYS A 233 -91.70 47.21 24.47
C LYS A 233 -92.23 48.46 23.78
N VAL A 234 -91.59 48.90 22.69
CA VAL A 234 -92.03 50.04 21.89
C VAL A 234 -93.40 49.76 21.25
N ASP A 235 -93.65 48.55 20.75
CA ASP A 235 -94.95 48.18 20.16
C ASP A 235 -96.06 48.03 21.20
N ILE A 236 -95.74 47.53 22.40
CA ILE A 236 -96.66 47.58 23.55
C ILE A 236 -97.03 49.04 23.91
N LEU A 237 -96.04 49.95 23.90
CA LEU A 237 -96.26 51.38 24.16
C LEU A 237 -97.04 52.08 23.04
N LYS A 238 -96.83 51.75 21.76
CA LYS A 238 -97.67 52.21 20.64
C LYS A 238 -99.12 51.76 20.85
N GLY A 239 -99.32 50.48 21.16
CA GLY A 239 -100.66 49.91 21.41
C GLY A 239 -101.37 50.54 22.62
N GLU A 240 -100.62 50.94 23.65
CA GLU A 240 -101.16 51.70 24.79
C GLU A 240 -101.49 53.15 24.42
N ALA A 241 -100.61 53.85 23.68
CA ALA A 241 -100.87 55.20 23.20
C ALA A 241 -102.10 55.26 22.27
N GLU A 242 -102.32 54.24 21.45
CA GLU A 242 -103.51 54.10 20.59
C GLU A 242 -104.78 53.80 21.40
N ARG A 243 -104.73 52.95 22.44
CA ARG A 243 -105.85 52.81 23.40
C ARG A 243 -106.20 54.15 24.04
N GLN A 244 -105.19 54.92 24.45
CA GLN A 244 -105.37 56.25 25.04
C GLN A 244 -105.82 57.31 24.02
N ARG A 245 -105.60 57.11 22.70
CA ARG A 245 -106.21 57.96 21.66
C ARG A 245 -107.70 57.62 21.52
N LEU A 246 -108.04 56.34 21.33
CA LEU A 246 -109.43 55.88 21.18
C LEU A 246 -110.30 56.25 22.40
N GLN A 247 -109.77 56.11 23.62
CA GLN A 247 -110.49 56.53 24.83
C GLN A 247 -110.71 58.04 24.91
N ARG A 248 -109.80 58.86 24.35
CA ARG A 248 -110.02 60.31 24.24
C ARG A 248 -111.07 60.65 23.20
N GLU A 249 -111.08 59.97 22.06
CA GLU A 249 -112.10 60.13 21.02
C GLU A 249 -113.50 59.75 21.54
N GLU A 250 -113.63 58.66 22.31
CA GLU A 250 -114.87 58.27 22.99
C GLU A 250 -115.34 59.35 23.99
N LEU A 251 -114.44 59.89 24.82
CA LEU A 251 -114.74 60.99 25.74
C LEU A 251 -115.05 62.32 25.03
N GLU A 252 -114.47 62.56 23.86
CA GLU A 252 -114.77 63.73 23.03
C GLU A 252 -116.16 63.61 22.38
N ASP A 253 -116.56 62.42 21.92
CA ASP A 253 -117.93 62.13 21.44
C ASP A 253 -118.97 62.24 22.59
N GLU A 254 -118.66 61.72 23.79
CA GLU A 254 -119.49 61.94 24.98
C GLU A 254 -119.65 63.44 25.29
N LEU A 255 -118.56 64.21 25.24
CA LEU A 255 -118.58 65.66 25.45
C LEU A 255 -119.42 66.38 24.39
N HIS A 256 -119.37 65.96 23.13
CA HIS A 256 -120.23 66.49 22.06
C HIS A 256 -121.71 66.16 22.28
N SER A 257 -122.02 64.94 22.75
CA SER A 257 -123.38 64.53 23.13
C SER A 257 -123.92 65.36 24.30
N VAL A 258 -123.13 65.56 25.36
CA VAL A 258 -123.50 66.41 26.50
C VAL A 258 -123.69 67.86 26.07
N LYS A 259 -122.81 68.40 25.21
CA LYS A 259 -122.92 69.76 24.67
C LYS A 259 -124.21 69.95 23.85
N TYR A 260 -124.60 68.96 23.04
CA TYR A 260 -125.87 68.97 22.32
C TYR A 260 -127.08 68.92 23.27
N GLN A 261 -127.02 68.10 24.33
CA GLN A 261 -128.06 68.08 25.36
C GLN A 261 -128.17 69.43 26.09
N MET A 262 -127.05 70.06 26.46
CA MET A 262 -127.06 71.39 27.07
C MET A 262 -127.70 72.45 26.16
N GLN A 263 -127.38 72.44 24.86
CA GLN A 263 -127.96 73.39 23.91
C GLN A 263 -129.47 73.17 23.72
N ASN A 264 -129.95 71.93 23.81
CA ASN A 264 -131.39 71.65 23.83
C ASN A 264 -132.07 72.14 25.13
N VAL A 265 -131.40 72.06 26.29
CA VAL A 265 -131.91 72.63 27.55
C VAL A 265 -131.96 74.16 27.48
N GLU A 266 -130.94 74.79 26.90
CA GLU A 266 -130.90 76.25 26.68
C GLU A 266 -132.05 76.71 25.77
N ASN A 267 -132.31 75.99 24.67
CA ASN A 267 -133.48 76.25 23.82
C ASN A 267 -134.81 76.18 24.61
N VAL A 268 -135.00 75.15 25.44
CA VAL A 268 -136.21 74.98 26.27
C VAL A 268 -136.35 76.09 27.33
N ASP A 269 -135.25 76.58 27.89
CA ASP A 269 -135.27 77.75 28.80
C ASP A 269 -135.73 79.02 28.06
N THR A 270 -135.27 79.25 26.82
CA THR A 270 -135.75 80.40 26.03
C THR A 270 -137.24 80.30 25.66
N ASP A 271 -137.77 79.10 25.44
CA ASP A 271 -139.22 78.87 25.25
C ASP A 271 -140.00 79.16 26.54
N MET A 272 -139.53 78.64 27.67
CA MET A 272 -140.14 78.85 29.00
C MET A 272 -140.19 80.34 29.37
N LYS A 273 -139.10 81.06 29.11
CA LYS A 273 -138.97 82.50 29.36
C LYS A 273 -139.94 83.33 28.51
N ARG A 274 -140.09 82.99 27.23
CA ARG A 274 -141.08 83.62 26.32
C ARG A 274 -142.52 83.42 26.80
N HIS A 275 -142.82 82.25 27.36
CA HIS A 275 -144.13 81.98 27.97
C HIS A 275 -144.38 82.76 29.27
N LEU A 276 -143.33 83.06 30.05
CA LEU A 276 -143.42 83.94 31.23
C LEU A 276 -143.76 85.39 30.83
N GLU A 277 -143.02 85.95 29.87
CA GLU A 277 -143.27 87.30 29.32
C GLU A 277 -144.71 87.45 28.77
N GLU A 278 -145.24 86.38 28.18
CA GLU A 278 -146.62 86.32 27.68
C GLU A 278 -147.67 86.29 28.82
N LYS A 279 -147.34 85.72 29.99
CA LYS A 279 -148.20 85.77 31.18
C LYS A 279 -148.16 87.12 31.89
N GLU A 280 -147.01 87.79 31.95
CA GLU A 280 -146.90 89.14 32.50
C GLU A 280 -147.74 90.14 31.70
N ARG A 281 -147.71 90.05 30.36
CA ARG A 281 -148.53 90.88 29.44
C ARG A 281 -150.03 90.82 29.78
N GLY A 282 -150.57 89.61 29.94
CA GLY A 282 -151.98 89.41 30.30
C GLY A 282 -152.33 89.87 31.72
N LEU A 283 -151.35 89.96 32.61
CA LEU A 283 -151.52 90.46 33.98
C LEU A 283 -151.60 92.00 33.99
N GLU A 284 -150.79 92.69 33.18
CA GLU A 284 -150.97 94.14 32.96
C GLU A 284 -152.34 94.49 32.35
N GLU A 285 -152.82 93.70 31.40
CA GLU A 285 -154.13 93.90 30.76
C GLU A 285 -155.27 93.77 31.79
N ALA A 286 -155.17 92.80 32.71
CA ALA A 286 -156.11 92.68 33.82
C ALA A 286 -156.05 93.88 34.79
N GLN A 287 -154.87 94.40 35.11
CA GLN A 287 -154.72 95.60 35.94
C GLN A 287 -155.36 96.84 35.30
N LYS A 288 -155.16 97.04 33.99
CA LYS A 288 -155.78 98.14 33.22
C LYS A 288 -157.32 98.06 33.26
N HIS A 289 -157.89 96.84 33.21
CA HIS A 289 -159.34 96.65 33.37
C HIS A 289 -159.86 96.96 34.77
N ILE A 290 -159.12 96.63 35.84
CA ILE A 290 -159.50 96.97 37.22
C ILE A 290 -159.56 98.49 37.40
N GLN A 291 -158.54 99.21 36.93
CA GLN A 291 -158.46 100.68 37.05
C GLN A 291 -159.64 101.41 36.39
N ILE A 292 -160.17 100.88 35.27
CA ILE A 292 -161.35 101.41 34.58
C ILE A 292 -162.65 101.18 35.38
N LEU A 293 -162.73 100.07 36.13
CA LEU A 293 -163.86 99.79 37.01
C LEU A 293 -163.83 100.69 38.26
N GLU A 294 -162.66 100.97 38.82
CA GLU A 294 -162.48 101.87 39.96
C GLU A 294 -162.95 103.30 39.66
N SER A 295 -162.61 103.86 38.48
CA SER A 295 -163.11 105.18 38.07
C SER A 295 -164.63 105.19 37.89
N SER A 296 -165.21 104.14 37.31
CA SER A 296 -166.67 104.00 37.11
C SER A 296 -167.44 103.95 38.43
N ILE A 297 -166.86 103.35 39.48
CA ILE A 297 -167.42 103.36 40.83
C ILE A 297 -167.36 104.78 41.42
N SER A 298 -166.24 105.49 41.26
CA SER A 298 -166.09 106.88 41.75
C SER A 298 -167.10 107.84 41.12
N ASP A 299 -167.38 107.70 39.82
CA ASP A 299 -168.41 108.50 39.13
C ASP A 299 -169.81 108.23 39.70
N LYS A 300 -170.11 106.97 40.08
CA LYS A 300 -171.40 106.59 40.66
C LYS A 300 -171.58 107.07 42.11
N ASP A 301 -170.52 107.08 42.92
CA ASP A 301 -170.59 107.65 44.28
C ASP A 301 -170.79 109.18 44.27
N ALA A 302 -170.27 109.89 43.25
CA ALA A 302 -170.57 111.31 43.05
C ALA A 302 -172.06 111.53 42.71
N GLU A 303 -172.62 110.71 41.81
CA GLU A 303 -174.04 110.71 41.42
C GLU A 303 -174.95 110.44 42.64
N ILE A 304 -174.63 109.44 43.46
CA ILE A 304 -175.34 109.10 44.72
C ILE A 304 -175.27 110.27 45.73
N SER A 305 -174.12 110.94 45.82
CA SER A 305 -173.94 112.10 46.70
C SER A 305 -174.81 113.29 46.26
N GLN A 306 -174.97 113.50 44.95
CA GLN A 306 -175.83 114.53 44.38
C GLN A 306 -177.32 114.24 44.67
N PHE A 307 -177.77 112.98 44.52
CA PHE A 307 -179.13 112.58 44.89
C PHE A 307 -179.40 112.73 46.39
N LYS A 308 -178.44 112.42 47.27
CA LYS A 308 -178.58 112.66 48.73
C LYS A 308 -178.86 114.11 49.08
N ALA A 309 -178.14 115.06 48.46
CA ALA A 309 -178.32 116.49 48.70
C ALA A 309 -179.75 116.95 48.34
N HIS A 310 -180.25 116.54 47.16
CA HIS A 310 -181.61 116.85 46.70
C HIS A 310 -182.70 116.28 47.63
N VAL A 311 -182.49 115.08 48.20
CA VAL A 311 -183.41 114.50 49.21
C VAL A 311 -183.41 115.31 50.50
N THR A 312 -182.25 115.80 50.97
CA THR A 312 -182.20 116.63 52.20
C THR A 312 -182.88 117.99 52.03
N GLU A 313 -182.81 118.60 50.85
CA GLU A 313 -183.49 119.87 50.55
C GLU A 313 -185.01 119.72 50.53
N LEU A 314 -185.53 118.66 49.87
CA LEU A 314 -186.95 118.30 49.91
C LEU A 314 -187.47 118.05 51.34
N ASN A 315 -186.69 117.34 52.17
CA ASN A 315 -187.08 117.03 53.54
C ASN A 315 -187.18 118.29 54.41
N LEU A 316 -186.23 119.22 54.28
CA LEU A 316 -186.25 120.52 54.97
C LEU A 316 -187.52 121.32 54.62
N HIS A 317 -187.92 121.30 53.35
CA HIS A 317 -189.08 122.05 52.87
C HIS A 317 -190.42 121.47 53.37
N ALA A 318 -190.50 120.14 53.56
CA ALA A 318 -191.66 119.48 54.17
C ALA A 318 -191.73 119.72 55.69
N GLU A 319 -190.59 119.69 56.38
CA GLU A 319 -190.52 119.87 57.84
C GLU A 319 -190.85 121.31 58.26
N ALA A 320 -190.45 122.31 57.47
CA ALA A 320 -190.86 123.70 57.63
C ALA A 320 -192.40 123.84 57.59
N GLN A 321 -193.05 123.27 56.58
CA GLN A 321 -194.51 123.31 56.43
C GLN A 321 -195.23 122.61 57.59
N ALA A 322 -194.74 121.44 58.00
CA ALA A 322 -195.28 120.71 59.16
C ALA A 322 -195.18 121.52 60.46
N SER A 323 -194.12 122.32 60.65
CA SER A 323 -193.95 123.16 61.83
C SER A 323 -195.01 124.28 61.96
N GLU A 324 -195.44 124.88 60.84
CA GLU A 324 -196.41 125.98 60.85
C GLU A 324 -197.81 125.50 61.25
N TYR A 325 -198.26 124.36 60.72
CA TYR A 325 -199.51 123.71 61.16
C TYR A 325 -199.45 123.31 62.64
N LYS A 326 -198.30 122.82 63.10
CA LYS A 326 -198.07 122.38 64.50
C LYS A 326 -198.10 123.54 65.51
N GLN A 327 -197.74 124.76 65.12
CA GLN A 327 -197.94 125.96 65.95
C GLN A 327 -199.42 126.36 66.04
N LYS A 328 -200.15 126.36 64.92
CA LYS A 328 -201.58 126.73 64.90
C LYS A 328 -202.44 125.76 65.71
N PHE A 329 -202.11 124.47 65.71
CA PHE A 329 -202.76 123.45 66.53
C PHE A 329 -202.61 123.74 68.04
N LYS A 330 -201.38 123.99 68.50
CA LYS A 330 -201.04 124.25 69.92
C LYS A 330 -201.71 125.48 70.56
N ALA A 331 -202.30 126.38 69.78
CA ALA A 331 -203.00 127.56 70.29
C ALA A 331 -204.51 127.31 70.54
N LEU A 332 -205.10 126.28 69.91
CA LEU A 332 -206.52 125.93 70.03
C LEU A 332 -206.75 124.59 70.74
N GLU A 333 -205.75 123.69 70.76
CA GLU A 333 -205.73 122.45 71.56
C GLU A 333 -205.82 122.70 73.10
N ALA A 334 -205.84 123.97 73.54
CA ALA A 334 -206.20 124.36 74.89
C ALA A 334 -207.71 124.20 75.21
N MET A 335 -208.56 123.99 74.20
CA MET A 335 -210.00 123.67 74.33
C MET A 335 -210.43 122.78 73.14
N VAL A 336 -210.73 121.48 73.25
CA VAL A 336 -211.15 120.62 74.38
C VAL A 336 -210.99 119.12 73.97
N GLU A 337 -210.73 118.21 74.93
CA GLU A 337 -210.86 116.73 74.91
C GLU A 337 -210.13 115.74 73.93
N GLN A 338 -209.89 114.51 74.44
CA GLN A 338 -209.88 113.16 73.79
C GLN A 338 -208.72 112.57 72.90
N VAL A 339 -207.87 111.74 73.55
CA VAL A 339 -207.34 110.35 73.22
C VAL A 339 -206.80 109.90 71.81
N LYS A 340 -205.58 109.28 71.85
CA LYS A 340 -204.68 108.48 70.91
C LYS A 340 -205.30 107.36 70.00
N PRO A 341 -204.64 106.69 68.97
CA PRO A 341 -203.24 106.08 68.85
C PRO A 341 -202.58 106.11 67.39
N GLU A 342 -201.68 105.26 66.78
CA GLU A 342 -200.88 103.98 67.02
C GLU A 342 -199.71 103.71 65.96
N GLY A 343 -198.78 102.73 66.16
CA GLY A 343 -197.93 102.01 65.11
C GLY A 343 -196.37 102.24 65.09
N HIS A 344 -195.43 101.63 64.29
CA HIS A 344 -195.16 100.39 63.47
C HIS A 344 -193.75 100.54 62.73
N PHE A 345 -192.94 99.62 62.09
CA PHE A 345 -192.66 98.14 61.98
C PHE A 345 -191.32 97.81 61.18
N SER A 346 -190.73 96.58 61.26
CA SER A 346 -189.79 95.84 60.30
C SER A 346 -188.27 96.21 60.07
N HIS A 347 -187.33 95.43 59.44
CA HIS A 347 -186.94 93.97 59.44
C HIS A 347 -185.61 93.55 58.62
N SER A 348 -184.97 92.38 58.90
CA SER A 348 -184.06 91.47 58.06
C SER A 348 -182.48 91.55 57.93
N THR A 349 -181.72 90.40 57.99
CA THR A 349 -180.52 89.90 57.14
C THR A 349 -179.41 88.88 57.70
N SER A 350 -178.98 87.84 56.91
CA SER A 350 -177.59 87.20 56.64
C SER A 350 -176.74 86.13 57.48
N SER A 351 -175.97 85.16 56.83
CA SER A 351 -174.51 84.67 57.04
C SER A 351 -173.96 83.16 56.74
N SER A 352 -172.73 82.97 56.10
CA SER A 352 -171.52 81.99 56.27
C SER A 352 -171.14 80.51 55.69
N SER A 353 -169.99 80.34 54.90
CA SER A 353 -168.76 79.34 54.84
C SER A 353 -168.53 77.83 54.26
N ASN A 354 -167.32 77.50 53.61
CA ASN A 354 -166.32 76.28 53.62
C ASN A 354 -166.04 75.05 52.56
N LYS A 355 -164.72 74.70 52.19
CA LYS A 355 -163.90 73.40 51.77
C LYS A 355 -163.97 72.58 50.37
N SER A 356 -163.17 71.57 49.81
CA SER A 356 -161.84 70.72 49.83
C SER A 356 -161.71 69.65 48.60
N GLU A 357 -160.79 68.71 48.09
CA GLU A 357 -159.38 68.01 48.09
C GLU A 357 -159.18 67.05 46.76
N LYS A 358 -158.25 66.10 46.25
CA LYS A 358 -156.91 65.28 46.33
C LYS A 358 -156.59 64.46 44.95
N ASN A 359 -155.68 63.50 44.46
CA ASN A 359 -154.45 62.55 44.63
C ASN A 359 -153.98 61.91 43.18
N ALA A 360 -153.06 60.95 42.69
CA ALA A 360 -151.88 59.94 42.90
C ALA A 360 -151.16 59.50 41.49
N ALA A 361 -150.29 58.49 41.02
CA ALA A 361 -149.50 57.18 41.32
C ALA A 361 -148.33 56.71 40.24
N LYS A 362 -147.75 55.43 40.15
CA LYS A 362 -146.57 54.86 39.25
C LYS A 362 -146.58 53.29 38.84
N SER A 363 -145.68 52.41 38.20
CA SER A 363 -144.20 52.19 37.77
C SER A 363 -143.82 50.98 36.72
N ARG A 364 -142.58 50.33 36.55
CA ARG A 364 -142.04 49.37 35.43
C ARG A 364 -141.01 48.16 35.81
N GLY A 365 -140.33 47.37 34.89
CA GLY A 365 -139.44 46.13 35.12
C GLY A 365 -138.26 45.71 34.10
N SER A 366 -137.65 44.47 34.13
CA SER A 366 -136.32 43.95 33.56
C SER A 366 -136.32 42.71 32.54
N SER A 367 -135.32 41.83 32.14
CA SER A 367 -133.87 41.38 32.40
C SER A 367 -133.28 40.33 31.33
N SER A 368 -132.00 39.78 31.35
CA SER A 368 -131.37 38.91 30.24
C SER A 368 -130.23 37.81 30.56
N PRO A 369 -129.90 36.75 29.71
CA PRO A 369 -128.98 35.58 29.99
C PRO A 369 -128.10 34.88 28.84
N PHE A 370 -127.28 33.82 29.15
CA PHE A 370 -126.86 32.60 28.35
C PHE A 370 -125.96 32.65 27.05
N LYS A 371 -125.34 31.58 26.43
CA LYS A 371 -124.76 30.20 26.77
C LYS A 371 -124.20 29.41 25.49
N CYS A 372 -123.31 28.38 25.65
CA CYS A 372 -122.85 27.27 24.69
C CYS A 372 -121.68 27.60 23.68
N ILE A 373 -120.98 26.72 22.89
CA ILE A 373 -120.98 25.24 22.52
C ILE A 373 -119.56 24.73 21.99
N GLY A 374 -119.34 23.48 21.48
CA GLY A 374 -118.07 22.99 20.82
C GLY A 374 -118.15 21.69 19.93
N LEU A 375 -117.11 21.35 19.11
CA LEU A 375 -116.87 20.08 18.30
C LEU A 375 -115.65 20.18 17.31
N GLY A 376 -115.00 19.06 16.84
CA GLY A 376 -114.31 19.02 15.51
C GLY A 376 -113.00 18.21 15.20
N LEU A 377 -113.14 17.10 14.44
CA LEU A 377 -112.32 16.60 13.28
C LEU A 377 -110.83 16.05 13.32
N ALA A 378 -110.58 15.05 12.43
CA ALA A 378 -109.41 14.81 11.55
C ALA A 378 -108.17 13.90 11.91
N GLN A 379 -108.23 12.63 11.46
CA GLN A 379 -107.40 12.02 10.37
C GLN A 379 -105.95 11.44 10.58
N GLN A 380 -105.80 10.18 10.13
CA GLN A 380 -104.61 9.46 9.58
C GLN A 380 -103.44 8.87 10.44
N ILE A 381 -103.44 7.52 10.46
CA ILE A 381 -102.41 6.59 9.89
C ILE A 381 -101.48 5.74 10.80
N LYS A 382 -101.40 4.45 10.38
CA LYS A 382 -100.46 3.36 10.68
C LYS A 382 -100.40 2.82 12.13
N SER A 383 -100.69 1.52 12.21
CA SER A 383 -100.77 0.69 13.42
C SER A 383 -99.50 -0.13 13.67
N GLU A 384 -99.42 -0.72 14.87
CA GLU A 384 -98.22 -1.29 15.46
C GLU A 384 -98.14 -2.83 15.36
N LYS A 385 -97.16 -3.44 16.06
CA LYS A 385 -96.91 -4.88 16.09
C LYS A 385 -98.01 -5.67 16.79
N ASN A 386 -98.21 -6.90 16.31
CA ASN A 386 -98.69 -8.11 16.99
C ASN A 386 -98.41 -9.30 16.01
N GLU A 387 -98.56 -10.58 16.32
CA GLU A 387 -99.12 -11.30 17.46
C GLU A 387 -98.46 -12.68 17.57
N ASP A 388 -98.61 -13.36 18.72
CA ASP A 388 -98.27 -14.79 18.86
C ASP A 388 -99.24 -15.45 19.86
N LEU A 389 -99.39 -16.78 19.82
CA LEU A 389 -100.31 -17.61 20.62
C LEU A 389 -101.84 -17.39 20.47
N ALA A 390 -102.46 -18.16 19.56
CA ALA A 390 -103.81 -18.72 19.77
C ALA A 390 -103.95 -20.06 19.02
N ALA A 391 -104.70 -21.02 19.57
CA ALA A 391 -104.76 -22.40 19.07
C ALA A 391 -106.19 -22.88 18.76
N ALA A 392 -106.26 -24.00 18.03
CA ALA A 392 -107.39 -24.92 17.88
C ALA A 392 -108.69 -24.40 17.22
N ARG A 393 -108.99 -24.96 16.05
CA ARG A 393 -110.36 -25.36 15.67
C ARG A 393 -110.39 -26.84 15.31
N LEU A 394 -110.39 -27.66 16.37
CA LEU A 394 -111.02 -28.98 16.35
C LEU A 394 -112.55 -28.82 16.15
N GLN A 395 -113.28 -29.94 16.09
CA GLN A 395 -114.75 -29.98 16.08
C GLN A 395 -115.43 -29.44 14.80
N ILE A 396 -115.15 -30.10 13.66
CA ILE A 396 -116.24 -30.77 12.93
C ILE A 396 -116.00 -32.28 13.09
N GLU A 397 -116.09 -32.70 14.34
CA GLU A 397 -115.86 -34.05 14.84
C GLU A 397 -117.20 -34.53 15.45
N GLU A 398 -117.37 -35.83 15.68
CA GLU A 398 -118.54 -36.45 16.33
C GLU A 398 -119.90 -36.48 15.56
N LEU A 399 -120.05 -35.91 14.35
CA LEU A 399 -121.34 -35.95 13.61
C LEU A 399 -121.44 -36.88 12.38
N GLU A 400 -120.35 -37.49 11.90
CA GLU A 400 -120.39 -38.44 10.76
C GLU A 400 -120.05 -39.90 11.13
N SER A 401 -119.71 -40.16 12.41
CA SER A 401 -119.19 -41.45 12.91
C SER A 401 -120.22 -42.59 13.02
N LEU A 402 -121.32 -42.52 12.28
CA LEU A 402 -122.40 -43.53 12.28
C LEU A 402 -122.89 -43.94 10.87
N ALA A 403 -122.41 -43.29 9.80
CA ALA A 403 -122.71 -43.68 8.42
C ALA A 403 -121.61 -44.53 7.76
N ALA A 404 -120.36 -44.43 8.23
CA ALA A 404 -119.21 -45.11 7.63
C ALA A 404 -119.17 -46.64 7.83
N ALA A 405 -119.93 -47.17 8.81
CA ALA A 405 -119.82 -48.57 9.23
C ALA A 405 -120.45 -49.59 8.25
N GLU A 406 -121.41 -49.18 7.41
CA GLU A 406 -122.17 -50.11 6.56
C GLU A 406 -121.54 -50.34 5.17
N SER A 407 -120.75 -49.37 4.66
CA SER A 407 -120.07 -49.48 3.36
C SER A 407 -118.91 -50.49 3.38
N MET A 408 -118.15 -50.56 4.48
CA MET A 408 -116.92 -51.37 4.56
C MET A 408 -117.13 -52.88 4.36
N THR A 409 -118.35 -53.38 4.58
CA THR A 409 -118.73 -54.79 4.41
C THR A 409 -118.97 -55.24 2.96
N HIS A 410 -118.96 -54.34 1.96
CA HIS A 410 -119.19 -54.70 0.56
C HIS A 410 -117.96 -54.60 -0.37
N ASP A 411 -116.88 -53.97 0.08
CA ASP A 411 -115.63 -53.87 -0.71
C ASP A 411 -114.67 -55.05 -0.43
N VAL A 412 -114.54 -55.48 0.83
CA VAL A 412 -113.62 -56.58 1.24
C VAL A 412 -113.89 -57.91 0.50
N ILE A 413 -115.14 -58.19 0.13
CA ILE A 413 -115.52 -59.39 -0.63
C ILE A 413 -115.04 -59.33 -2.09
N ARG A 414 -114.89 -58.12 -2.64
CA ARG A 414 -114.45 -57.86 -4.02
C ARG A 414 -112.94 -58.07 -4.18
N ASP A 415 -112.17 -57.51 -3.25
CA ASP A 415 -110.70 -57.48 -3.33
C ASP A 415 -110.09 -58.88 -3.20
N LEU A 416 -110.66 -59.73 -2.33
CA LEU A 416 -110.20 -61.12 -2.16
C LEU A 416 -110.33 -61.99 -3.42
N LEU A 417 -111.25 -61.65 -4.34
CA LEU A 417 -111.39 -62.33 -5.62
C LEU A 417 -110.41 -61.80 -6.68
N GLY A 418 -110.08 -60.51 -6.65
CA GLY A 418 -109.08 -59.90 -7.55
C GLY A 418 -107.68 -60.48 -7.33
N VAL A 419 -107.21 -60.47 -6.07
CA VAL A 419 -105.86 -60.95 -5.68
C VAL A 419 -105.57 -62.39 -6.17
N LYS A 420 -106.60 -63.25 -6.21
CA LYS A 420 -106.47 -64.64 -6.69
C LYS A 420 -106.17 -64.73 -8.19
N LEU A 421 -106.71 -63.83 -9.01
CA LEU A 421 -106.47 -63.80 -10.45
C LEU A 421 -105.08 -63.24 -10.76
N ASP A 422 -104.70 -62.12 -10.13
CA ASP A 422 -103.41 -61.47 -10.36
C ASP A 422 -102.22 -62.36 -10.00
N MET A 423 -102.33 -63.12 -8.90
CA MET A 423 -101.32 -64.09 -8.48
C MET A 423 -101.13 -65.24 -9.49
N THR A 424 -102.14 -65.54 -10.31
CA THR A 424 -102.04 -66.55 -11.39
C THR A 424 -101.29 -65.98 -12.60
N ASN A 425 -101.55 -64.71 -12.97
CA ASN A 425 -100.88 -64.04 -14.08
C ASN A 425 -99.39 -63.74 -13.81
N TYR A 426 -99.04 -63.47 -12.55
CA TYR A 426 -97.67 -63.08 -12.17
C TYR A 426 -96.63 -64.19 -12.39
N VAL A 427 -97.04 -65.46 -12.28
CA VAL A 427 -96.14 -66.62 -12.47
C VAL A 427 -95.69 -66.73 -13.94
N SER A 428 -96.63 -66.61 -14.88
CA SER A 428 -96.32 -66.69 -16.33
C SER A 428 -95.40 -65.56 -16.79
N LEU A 429 -95.56 -64.35 -16.24
CA LEU A 429 -94.76 -63.17 -16.61
C LEU A 429 -93.29 -63.24 -16.13
N LEU A 430 -92.97 -64.13 -15.19
CA LEU A 430 -91.61 -64.27 -14.66
C LEU A 430 -90.70 -65.11 -15.56
N ASP A 431 -91.25 -66.13 -16.22
CA ASP A 431 -90.49 -67.08 -17.05
C ASP A 431 -89.96 -66.40 -18.34
N ASP A 432 -90.85 -65.75 -19.09
CA ASP A 432 -90.50 -64.96 -20.30
C ASP A 432 -89.44 -63.89 -20.02
N LYS A 433 -89.55 -63.18 -18.88
CA LYS A 433 -88.58 -62.15 -18.46
C LYS A 433 -87.21 -62.70 -18.14
N GLN A 434 -87.10 -63.99 -17.78
CA GLN A 434 -85.81 -64.59 -17.44
C GLN A 434 -85.01 -64.95 -18.70
N VAL A 435 -85.70 -65.39 -19.76
CA VAL A 435 -85.10 -65.65 -21.09
C VAL A 435 -84.57 -64.36 -21.71
N GLN A 436 -85.34 -63.27 -21.69
CA GLN A 436 -84.94 -62.00 -22.32
C GLN A 436 -83.66 -61.42 -21.69
N LYS A 437 -83.50 -61.49 -20.36
CA LYS A 437 -82.29 -61.02 -19.65
C LYS A 437 -81.00 -61.74 -20.02
N ILE A 438 -81.09 -62.96 -20.56
CA ILE A 438 -79.91 -63.73 -21.00
C ILE A 438 -79.44 -63.21 -22.37
N ALA A 439 -80.36 -62.88 -23.27
CA ALA A 439 -80.05 -62.32 -24.59
C ALA A 439 -79.39 -60.93 -24.49
N GLU A 440 -79.90 -60.05 -23.63
CA GLU A 440 -79.36 -58.68 -23.45
C GLU A 440 -77.92 -58.69 -22.90
N LYS A 441 -77.59 -59.60 -21.97
CA LYS A 441 -76.23 -59.73 -21.43
C LYS A 441 -75.19 -60.13 -22.47
N ALA A 442 -75.57 -60.89 -23.50
CA ALA A 442 -74.65 -61.32 -24.56
C ALA A 442 -74.20 -60.15 -25.47
N GLN A 443 -75.01 -59.08 -25.59
CA GLN A 443 -74.71 -57.95 -26.46
C GLN A 443 -73.90 -56.82 -25.77
N LEU A 444 -73.93 -56.74 -24.44
CA LEU A 444 -73.16 -55.75 -23.67
C LEU A 444 -71.67 -56.12 -23.47
N GLY A 445 -71.33 -57.41 -23.54
CA GLY A 445 -69.99 -57.93 -23.19
C GLY A 445 -68.83 -57.47 -24.08
N THR A 446 -69.09 -56.86 -25.23
CA THR A 446 -68.07 -56.38 -26.19
C THR A 446 -67.61 -54.93 -25.96
N SER A 447 -68.31 -54.16 -25.12
CA SER A 447 -67.96 -52.74 -24.84
C SER A 447 -67.19 -52.56 -23.53
N GLU A 448 -67.54 -53.30 -22.50
CA GLU A 448 -67.01 -53.14 -21.14
C GLU A 448 -65.48 -53.35 -20.97
N PRO A 449 -64.79 -54.32 -21.62
CA PRO A 449 -63.37 -54.54 -21.37
C PRO A 449 -62.48 -53.41 -21.89
N HIS A 450 -62.80 -52.84 -23.06
CA HIS A 450 -62.00 -51.77 -23.67
C HIS A 450 -61.95 -50.50 -22.80
N VAL A 451 -63.04 -50.19 -22.06
CA VAL A 451 -63.07 -49.06 -21.14
C VAL A 451 -62.13 -49.30 -19.95
N LYS A 452 -62.14 -50.52 -19.40
CA LYS A 452 -61.31 -50.93 -18.26
C LYS A 452 -59.82 -51.00 -18.63
N ASP A 453 -59.48 -51.50 -19.81
CA ASP A 453 -58.10 -51.49 -20.30
C ASP A 453 -57.58 -50.05 -20.50
N GLN A 454 -58.43 -49.15 -21.02
CA GLN A 454 -58.07 -47.74 -21.18
C GLN A 454 -57.93 -47.00 -19.83
N GLU A 455 -58.70 -47.40 -18.81
CA GLU A 455 -58.55 -46.92 -17.43
C GLU A 455 -57.26 -47.44 -16.77
N ILE A 456 -56.92 -48.72 -16.97
CA ILE A 456 -55.66 -49.32 -16.51
C ILE A 456 -54.44 -48.62 -17.13
N VAL A 457 -54.51 -48.22 -18.42
CA VAL A 457 -53.45 -47.43 -19.07
C VAL A 457 -53.31 -46.04 -18.42
N LYS A 458 -54.43 -45.35 -18.13
CA LYS A 458 -54.39 -44.05 -17.42
C LYS A 458 -53.79 -44.17 -16.02
N LEU A 459 -54.18 -45.18 -15.24
CA LEU A 459 -53.64 -45.41 -13.91
C LEU A 459 -52.15 -45.77 -13.93
N LYS A 460 -51.68 -46.53 -14.94
CA LYS A 460 -50.25 -46.80 -15.15
C LYS A 460 -49.47 -45.54 -15.55
N GLN A 461 -50.06 -44.67 -16.36
CA GLN A 461 -49.47 -43.39 -16.74
C GLN A 461 -49.30 -42.48 -15.50
N GLN A 462 -50.37 -42.29 -14.72
CA GLN A 462 -50.33 -41.51 -13.47
C GLN A 462 -49.36 -42.09 -12.43
N LEU A 463 -49.29 -43.42 -12.30
CA LEU A 463 -48.30 -44.06 -11.43
C LEU A 463 -46.87 -43.81 -11.90
N SER A 464 -46.63 -43.76 -13.22
CA SER A 464 -45.31 -43.47 -13.79
C SER A 464 -44.93 -42.01 -13.57
N GLU A 465 -45.89 -41.09 -13.73
CA GLU A 465 -45.74 -39.66 -13.42
C GLU A 465 -45.36 -39.45 -11.94
N PHE A 466 -46.09 -40.07 -10.99
CA PHE A 466 -45.73 -40.02 -9.57
C PHE A 466 -44.38 -40.67 -9.23
N ILE A 467 -43.92 -41.67 -9.99
CA ILE A 467 -42.59 -42.27 -9.80
C ILE A 467 -41.48 -41.31 -10.22
N GLU A 468 -41.65 -40.60 -11.34
CA GLU A 468 -40.67 -39.63 -11.82
C GLU A 468 -40.72 -38.30 -11.04
N GLU A 469 -41.89 -37.84 -10.58
CA GLU A 469 -41.98 -36.77 -9.58
C GLU A 469 -41.23 -37.15 -8.30
N ARG A 470 -41.47 -38.35 -7.76
CA ARG A 470 -40.76 -38.85 -6.57
C ARG A 470 -39.25 -38.97 -6.81
N ARG A 471 -38.80 -39.29 -8.03
CA ARG A 471 -37.38 -39.26 -8.40
C ARG A 471 -36.84 -37.83 -8.33
N GLY A 472 -37.49 -36.89 -9.00
CA GLY A 472 -37.10 -35.47 -8.99
C GLY A 472 -37.05 -34.88 -7.57
N TRP A 473 -37.99 -35.24 -6.69
CA TRP A 473 -37.95 -34.84 -5.28
C TRP A 473 -36.77 -35.43 -4.51
N LEU A 474 -36.35 -36.66 -4.80
CA LEU A 474 -35.16 -37.25 -4.18
C LEU A 474 -33.87 -36.60 -4.72
N GLU A 475 -33.77 -36.38 -6.03
CA GLU A 475 -32.64 -35.69 -6.66
C GLU A 475 -32.52 -34.23 -6.17
N GLU A 476 -33.63 -33.55 -5.92
CA GLU A 476 -33.65 -32.22 -5.30
C GLU A 476 -33.19 -32.26 -3.83
N ILE A 477 -33.59 -33.27 -3.04
CA ILE A 477 -33.13 -33.44 -1.66
C ILE A 477 -31.62 -33.71 -1.62
N ASP A 478 -31.11 -34.60 -2.48
CA ASP A 478 -29.68 -34.91 -2.56
C ASP A 478 -28.87 -33.69 -3.03
N ARG A 479 -29.38 -32.93 -4.00
CA ARG A 479 -28.81 -31.63 -4.42
C ARG A 479 -28.76 -30.64 -3.27
N LYS A 480 -29.86 -30.48 -2.52
CA LYS A 480 -29.93 -29.57 -1.36
C LYS A 480 -29.01 -30.01 -0.22
N HIS A 481 -28.83 -31.31 -0.03
CA HIS A 481 -27.87 -31.84 0.93
C HIS A 481 -26.41 -31.55 0.51
N ALA A 482 -26.08 -31.74 -0.77
CA ALA A 482 -24.77 -31.38 -1.32
C ALA A 482 -24.48 -29.88 -1.23
N GLU A 483 -25.46 -29.02 -1.53
CA GLU A 483 -25.37 -27.55 -1.36
C GLU A 483 -25.12 -27.17 0.11
N LEU A 484 -25.82 -27.79 1.06
CA LEU A 484 -25.64 -27.57 2.50
C LEU A 484 -24.25 -27.98 2.98
N VAL A 485 -23.77 -29.17 2.58
CA VAL A 485 -22.43 -29.65 2.93
C VAL A 485 -21.34 -28.76 2.31
N ALA A 486 -21.51 -28.31 1.06
CA ALA A 486 -20.60 -27.37 0.43
C ALA A 486 -20.56 -26.01 1.16
N ALA A 487 -21.72 -25.48 1.57
CA ALA A 487 -21.80 -24.26 2.37
C ALA A 487 -21.16 -24.42 3.75
N GLN A 488 -21.34 -25.56 4.42
CA GLN A 488 -20.71 -25.85 5.72
C GLN A 488 -19.18 -25.92 5.59
N VAL A 489 -18.66 -26.58 4.55
CA VAL A 489 -17.20 -26.62 4.26
C VAL A 489 -16.65 -25.24 3.90
N ALA A 490 -17.42 -24.39 3.21
CA ALA A 490 -17.03 -23.02 2.92
C ALA A 490 -16.98 -22.13 4.19
N LEU A 491 -17.95 -22.30 5.10
CA LEU A 491 -18.01 -21.60 6.38
C LEU A 491 -16.86 -22.02 7.32
N GLU A 492 -16.54 -23.31 7.39
CA GLU A 492 -15.39 -23.81 8.16
C GLU A 492 -14.06 -23.27 7.60
N LYS A 493 -13.89 -23.23 6.27
CA LYS A 493 -12.72 -22.62 5.63
C LYS A 493 -12.63 -21.10 5.86
N LEU A 494 -13.75 -20.40 5.97
CA LEU A 494 -13.79 -18.98 6.39
C LEU A 494 -13.31 -18.84 7.83
N HIS A 495 -13.86 -19.63 8.76
CA HIS A 495 -13.49 -19.59 10.18
C HIS A 495 -12.00 -19.86 10.42
N GLN A 496 -11.42 -20.83 9.70
CA GLN A 496 -9.99 -21.15 9.77
C GLN A 496 -9.10 -20.00 9.26
N ARG A 497 -9.50 -19.30 8.18
CA ARG A 497 -8.80 -18.10 7.71
C ARG A 497 -8.92 -16.95 8.72
N ASP A 498 -10.10 -16.69 9.25
CA ASP A 498 -10.32 -15.58 10.18
C ASP A 498 -9.50 -15.77 11.47
N GLN A 499 -9.37 -17.01 11.95
CA GLN A 499 -8.49 -17.36 13.06
C GLN A 499 -7.00 -17.19 12.72
N LEU A 500 -6.56 -17.53 11.50
CA LEU A 500 -5.19 -17.28 11.04
C LEU A 500 -4.90 -15.77 10.99
N HIS A 501 -5.76 -15.00 10.32
CA HIS A 501 -5.67 -13.54 10.20
C HIS A 501 -5.64 -12.87 11.59
N LYS A 502 -6.39 -13.41 12.58
CA LYS A 502 -6.34 -12.95 13.96
C LYS A 502 -4.96 -13.17 14.59
N THR A 503 -4.38 -14.38 14.47
CA THR A 503 -3.03 -14.66 15.01
C THR A 503 -1.94 -13.81 14.34
N GLU A 504 -2.04 -13.58 13.03
CA GLU A 504 -1.15 -12.68 12.30
C GLU A 504 -1.26 -11.23 12.80
N ASN A 505 -2.47 -10.73 13.00
CA ASN A 505 -2.70 -9.40 13.59
C ASN A 505 -2.16 -9.27 15.02
N GLU A 506 -2.20 -10.34 15.81
CA GLU A 506 -1.63 -10.37 17.17
C GLU A 506 -0.08 -10.36 17.14
N MET A 507 0.54 -11.07 16.19
CA MET A 507 2.00 -10.99 15.95
C MET A 507 2.42 -9.60 15.45
N LEU A 508 1.76 -9.05 14.44
CA LEU A 508 2.07 -7.72 13.87
C LEU A 508 1.91 -6.60 14.92
N LYS A 509 0.96 -6.71 15.85
CA LYS A 509 0.85 -5.78 16.99
C LYS A 509 2.05 -5.88 17.94
N MET A 510 2.50 -7.10 18.27
CA MET A 510 3.69 -7.30 19.10
C MET A 510 4.96 -6.78 18.41
N GLU A 511 5.11 -7.06 17.12
CA GLU A 511 6.21 -6.56 16.29
C GLU A 511 6.21 -5.03 16.17
N SER A 512 5.04 -4.41 16.00
CA SER A 512 4.89 -2.94 15.99
C SER A 512 5.33 -2.31 17.33
N VAL A 513 4.98 -2.92 18.46
CA VAL A 513 5.43 -2.49 19.79
C VAL A 513 6.95 -2.63 19.94
N ASN A 514 7.53 -3.74 19.46
CA ASN A 514 8.99 -3.95 19.48
C ASN A 514 9.73 -2.92 18.61
N HIS A 515 9.25 -2.66 17.39
CA HIS A 515 9.81 -1.62 16.52
C HIS A 515 9.70 -0.23 17.14
N LYS A 516 8.54 0.13 17.72
CA LYS A 516 8.36 1.40 18.43
C LYS A 516 9.32 1.55 19.60
N LYS A 517 9.54 0.49 20.38
CA LYS A 517 10.58 0.47 21.43
C LYS A 517 11.97 0.70 20.84
N LYS A 518 12.33 0.05 19.73
CA LYS A 518 13.66 0.20 19.13
C LYS A 518 13.89 1.59 18.54
N VAL A 519 12.86 2.23 17.97
CA VAL A 519 12.90 3.64 17.57
C VAL A 519 13.17 4.54 18.78
N MET A 520 12.49 4.33 19.92
CA MET A 520 12.75 5.11 21.14
C MET A 520 14.17 4.92 21.71
N GLU A 521 14.73 3.70 21.64
CA GLU A 521 16.14 3.44 22.00
C GLU A 521 17.10 4.22 21.10
N LEU A 522 16.92 4.12 19.77
CA LEU A 522 17.76 4.78 18.77
C LEU A 522 17.64 6.32 18.81
N GLU A 523 16.45 6.87 19.02
CA GLU A 523 16.25 8.29 19.30
C GLU A 523 17.03 8.74 20.54
N GLY A 524 17.05 7.91 21.60
CA GLY A 524 17.81 8.18 22.82
C GLY A 524 19.33 8.18 22.58
N GLU A 525 19.83 7.32 21.69
CA GLU A 525 21.23 7.30 21.26
C GLU A 525 21.56 8.52 20.39
N VAL A 526 20.73 8.84 19.39
CA VAL A 526 20.88 10.03 18.54
C VAL A 526 20.90 11.31 19.39
N LYS A 527 20.01 11.44 20.38
CA LYS A 527 19.95 12.61 21.29
C LYS A 527 21.22 12.74 22.16
N LYS A 528 21.82 11.62 22.60
CA LYS A 528 23.12 11.63 23.30
C LYS A 528 24.26 12.12 22.38
N LEU A 529 24.28 11.64 21.13
CA LEU A 529 25.33 11.94 20.15
C LEU A 529 25.25 13.37 19.59
N SER A 530 24.03 13.89 19.33
CA SER A 530 23.82 15.18 18.66
C SER A 530 23.78 16.39 19.60
N GLY A 531 23.33 16.21 20.85
CA GLY A 531 22.88 17.31 21.70
C GLY A 531 23.99 18.24 22.22
N GLN A 532 24.81 17.77 23.17
CA GLN A 532 25.55 18.70 24.04
C GLN A 532 26.94 18.24 24.52
N GLN A 533 27.22 16.94 24.59
CA GLN A 533 28.57 16.46 24.95
C GLN A 533 29.59 16.69 23.82
N ASN A 534 29.18 16.45 22.57
CA ASN A 534 30.04 16.63 21.39
C ASN A 534 30.52 18.08 21.21
N ILE A 535 29.65 19.07 21.47
CA ILE A 535 30.02 20.49 21.29
C ILE A 535 31.06 20.95 22.31
N GLN A 536 30.97 20.51 23.57
CA GLN A 536 31.96 20.82 24.60
C GLN A 536 33.33 20.16 24.29
N GLN A 537 33.32 18.90 23.84
CA GLN A 537 34.53 18.20 23.41
C GLN A 537 35.19 18.92 22.20
N ARG A 538 34.41 19.32 21.19
CA ARG A 538 34.91 20.07 20.02
C ARG A 538 35.48 21.44 20.40
N ILE A 539 34.85 22.17 21.32
CA ILE A 539 35.37 23.44 21.84
C ILE A 539 36.70 23.22 22.57
N HIS A 540 36.79 22.19 23.42
CA HIS A 540 38.03 21.86 24.15
C HIS A 540 39.17 21.44 23.21
N HIS A 541 38.90 20.56 22.24
CA HIS A 541 39.88 20.19 21.21
C HIS A 541 40.33 21.40 20.38
N HIS A 542 39.43 22.29 19.96
CA HIS A 542 39.78 23.50 19.23
C HIS A 542 40.66 24.45 20.06
N ALA A 543 40.38 24.61 21.35
CA ALA A 543 41.21 25.39 22.26
C ALA A 543 42.63 24.82 22.37
N LYS A 544 42.75 23.50 22.61
CA LYS A 544 44.05 22.82 22.70
C LYS A 544 44.86 22.92 21.39
N ILE A 545 44.24 22.67 20.24
CA ILE A 545 44.88 22.80 18.92
C ILE A 545 45.39 24.24 18.70
N LYS A 546 44.66 25.25 19.19
CA LYS A 546 45.08 26.66 19.09
C LYS A 546 46.30 26.98 19.96
N GLU A 547 46.39 26.41 21.15
CA GLU A 547 47.53 26.52 22.07
C GLU A 547 48.79 25.81 21.53
N GLU A 548 48.62 24.60 20.99
CA GLU A 548 49.69 23.84 20.32
C GLU A 548 50.23 24.60 19.09
N ASN A 549 49.34 25.13 18.24
CA ASN A 549 49.75 25.95 17.08
C ASN A 549 50.48 27.25 17.47
N TYR A 550 50.05 27.90 18.56
CA TYR A 550 50.75 29.10 19.07
C TYR A 550 52.17 28.76 19.55
N SER A 551 52.31 27.62 20.25
CA SER A 551 53.61 27.11 20.73
C SER A 551 54.54 26.72 19.57
N LEU A 552 54.02 26.01 18.56
CA LEU A 552 54.75 25.65 17.34
C LEU A 552 55.20 26.89 16.54
N LYS A 553 54.36 27.93 16.47
CA LYS A 553 54.71 29.19 15.82
C LYS A 553 55.92 29.85 16.50
N ILE A 554 55.90 29.98 17.83
CA ILE A 554 57.03 30.54 18.60
C ILE A 554 58.31 29.72 18.38
N HIS A 555 58.21 28.38 18.36
CA HIS A 555 59.37 27.52 18.12
C HIS A 555 59.94 27.70 16.71
N ASN A 556 59.08 27.83 15.70
CA ASN A 556 59.50 28.08 14.32
C ASN A 556 60.15 29.48 14.15
N GLU A 557 59.67 30.49 14.88
CA GLU A 557 60.27 31.84 14.90
C GLU A 557 61.69 31.84 15.52
N ASP A 558 61.92 31.10 16.61
CA ASP A 558 63.26 30.90 17.18
C ASP A 558 64.17 30.05 16.27
N LEU A 559 63.67 28.96 15.67
CA LEU A 559 64.43 28.19 14.67
C LEU A 559 64.82 29.06 13.48
N SER A 560 63.91 29.91 12.98
CA SER A 560 64.17 30.89 11.91
C SER A 560 65.15 31.99 12.34
N ALA A 561 65.24 32.32 13.63
CA ALA A 561 66.27 33.20 14.17
C ALA A 561 67.62 32.48 14.37
N LYS A 562 67.62 31.18 14.71
CA LYS A 562 68.83 30.34 14.80
C LYS A 562 69.44 30.10 13.42
N LEU A 563 68.62 29.80 12.41
CA LEU A 563 69.05 29.64 11.02
C LEU A 563 69.76 30.90 10.51
N ARG A 564 69.12 32.08 10.61
CA ARG A 564 69.75 33.35 10.19
C ARG A 564 71.06 33.66 10.91
N ARG A 565 71.18 33.32 12.20
CA ARG A 565 72.45 33.43 12.95
C ARG A 565 73.52 32.45 12.41
N ALA A 566 73.13 31.23 12.07
CA ALA A 566 74.03 30.24 11.46
C ALA A 566 74.46 30.65 10.04
N GLU A 567 73.56 31.19 9.21
CA GLU A 567 73.84 31.70 7.87
C GLU A 567 74.83 32.87 7.88
N ILE A 568 74.66 33.83 8.81
CA ILE A 568 75.61 34.92 9.03
C ILE A 568 76.98 34.38 9.46
N ASN A 569 77.03 33.47 10.44
CA ASN A 569 78.28 32.87 10.89
C ASN A 569 78.98 32.07 9.77
N LEU A 570 78.23 31.28 9.00
CA LEU A 570 78.75 30.50 7.87
C LEU A 570 79.25 31.39 6.73
N SER A 571 78.60 32.54 6.51
CA SER A 571 79.07 33.53 5.53
C SER A 571 80.38 34.17 5.99
N ARG A 572 80.49 34.54 7.27
CA ARG A 572 81.73 35.06 7.87
C ARG A 572 82.86 34.02 7.82
N ILE A 573 82.57 32.76 8.12
CA ILE A 573 83.55 31.65 8.04
C ILE A 573 83.99 31.40 6.59
N LYS A 574 83.08 31.50 5.59
CA LYS A 574 83.46 31.43 4.17
C LYS A 574 84.38 32.58 3.77
N GLU A 575 84.12 33.79 4.26
CA GLU A 575 84.95 34.97 4.02
C GLU A 575 86.32 34.87 4.71
N GLU A 576 86.37 34.45 5.98
CA GLU A 576 87.61 34.13 6.71
C GLU A 576 88.42 33.05 5.98
N LEU A 577 87.77 31.97 5.53
CA LEU A 577 88.41 30.90 4.75
C LEU A 577 88.97 31.42 3.42
N ALA A 578 88.23 32.27 2.72
CA ALA A 578 88.66 32.87 1.45
C ALA A 578 89.90 33.76 1.65
N HIS A 579 89.91 34.60 2.70
CA HIS A 579 91.07 35.40 3.09
C HIS A 579 92.27 34.51 3.47
N HIS A 580 92.07 33.44 4.26
CA HIS A 580 93.13 32.50 4.59
C HIS A 580 93.71 31.80 3.36
N ARG A 581 92.87 31.32 2.44
CA ARG A 581 93.33 30.70 1.17
C ARG A 581 94.12 31.68 0.31
N ALA A 582 93.64 32.91 0.17
CA ALA A 582 94.34 33.99 -0.52
C ALA A 582 95.72 34.27 0.10
N SER A 583 95.80 34.37 1.43
CA SER A 583 97.07 34.58 2.16
C SER A 583 98.07 33.42 1.99
N ALA A 584 97.57 32.21 1.74
CA ALA A 584 98.36 31.02 1.45
C ALA A 584 98.69 30.84 -0.05
N GLY A 585 98.47 31.87 -0.88
CA GLY A 585 98.74 31.84 -2.32
C GLY A 585 97.80 30.95 -3.13
N LYS A 586 96.64 30.57 -2.56
CA LYS A 586 95.63 29.70 -3.20
C LYS A 586 94.41 30.53 -3.60
N SER A 587 93.62 30.02 -4.55
CA SER A 587 92.35 30.63 -4.91
C SER A 587 91.45 30.84 -3.66
N PRO A 588 90.88 32.04 -3.45
CA PRO A 588 89.98 32.32 -2.33
C PRO A 588 88.76 31.38 -2.34
N TYR A 589 88.23 31.12 -3.53
CA TYR A 589 87.15 30.17 -3.77
C TYR A 589 87.72 28.81 -4.20
N ILE A 590 87.08 27.73 -3.75
CA ILE A 590 87.45 26.36 -4.17
C ILE A 590 86.78 26.09 -5.51
N ASP A 591 87.58 25.86 -6.56
CA ASP A 591 87.08 25.41 -7.86
C ASP A 591 86.83 23.90 -7.79
N PHE A 592 85.67 23.53 -7.21
CA PHE A 592 85.24 22.13 -7.11
C PHE A 592 85.06 21.48 -8.49
N ASP A 593 84.65 22.26 -9.52
CA ASP A 593 84.53 21.76 -10.88
C ASP A 593 85.91 21.46 -11.49
N GLY A 594 86.92 22.28 -11.19
CA GLY A 594 88.32 22.05 -11.53
C GLY A 594 88.90 20.84 -10.81
N GLU A 595 88.62 20.69 -9.51
CA GLU A 595 89.05 19.55 -8.70
C GLU A 595 88.41 18.24 -9.19
N GLN A 596 87.11 18.24 -9.51
CA GLN A 596 86.42 17.09 -10.12
C GLN A 596 87.02 16.75 -11.50
N ARG A 597 87.21 17.73 -12.39
CA ARG A 597 87.84 17.50 -13.71
C ARG A 597 89.28 16.99 -13.63
N LEU A 598 90.00 17.27 -12.53
CA LEU A 598 91.32 16.68 -12.26
C LEU A 598 91.21 15.25 -11.71
N MET A 599 90.20 14.95 -10.87
CA MET A 599 89.91 13.58 -10.43
C MET A 599 89.47 12.67 -11.59
N ASP A 600 88.63 13.18 -12.50
CA ASP A 600 88.19 12.44 -13.69
C ASP A 600 89.37 12.11 -14.62
N LYS A 601 90.28 13.08 -14.84
CA LYS A 601 91.54 12.85 -15.58
C LYS A 601 92.51 11.92 -14.84
N LEU A 602 92.60 12.00 -13.52
CA LEU A 602 93.43 11.08 -12.74
C LEU A 602 92.93 9.65 -12.95
N LYS A 603 91.62 9.43 -12.87
CA LYS A 603 90.95 8.15 -13.13
C LYS A 603 91.19 7.64 -14.56
N GLU A 604 91.05 8.50 -15.57
CA GLU A 604 91.41 8.20 -16.97
C GLU A 604 92.87 7.72 -17.09
N THR A 605 93.83 8.45 -16.49
CA THR A 605 95.25 8.05 -16.53
C THR A 605 95.56 6.79 -15.71
N GLU A 606 94.75 6.43 -14.72
CA GLU A 606 94.92 5.18 -13.96
C GLU A 606 94.33 3.98 -14.74
N GLU A 607 93.21 4.17 -15.44
CA GLU A 607 92.66 3.20 -16.38
C GLU A 607 93.63 2.92 -17.54
N ASP A 608 94.29 3.95 -18.08
CA ASP A 608 95.38 3.80 -19.06
C ASP A 608 96.59 3.03 -18.51
N LYS A 609 97.02 3.30 -17.26
CA LYS A 609 98.10 2.51 -16.60
C LYS A 609 97.70 1.05 -16.46
N VAL A 610 96.46 0.75 -16.07
CA VAL A 610 95.95 -0.62 -15.95
C VAL A 610 95.93 -1.32 -17.32
N GLN A 611 95.47 -0.64 -18.37
CA GLN A 611 95.55 -1.17 -19.74
C GLN A 611 97.00 -1.42 -20.19
N LEU A 612 97.94 -0.51 -19.87
CA LEU A 612 99.34 -0.66 -20.21
C LEU A 612 99.99 -1.82 -19.44
N ALA A 613 99.66 -1.99 -18.16
CA ALA A 613 100.08 -3.12 -17.34
C ALA A 613 99.54 -4.46 -17.87
N GLN A 614 98.28 -4.51 -18.33
CA GLN A 614 97.72 -5.69 -18.99
C GLN A 614 98.44 -6.02 -20.32
N LYS A 615 98.74 -5.00 -21.14
CA LYS A 615 99.50 -5.16 -22.39
C LYS A 615 100.92 -5.69 -22.11
N LEU A 616 101.59 -5.13 -21.10
CA LEU A 616 102.92 -5.57 -20.65
C LEU A 616 102.88 -7.02 -20.12
N LEU A 617 101.91 -7.35 -19.26
CA LEU A 617 101.70 -8.71 -18.74
C LEU A 617 101.49 -9.73 -19.87
N GLY A 618 100.67 -9.40 -20.87
CA GLY A 618 100.45 -10.22 -22.06
C GLY A 618 101.73 -10.43 -22.87
N LEU A 619 102.55 -9.38 -23.03
CA LEU A 619 103.83 -9.45 -23.74
C LEU A 619 104.87 -10.29 -22.98
N CYS A 620 104.99 -10.11 -21.66
CA CYS A 620 105.82 -10.95 -20.80
C CYS A 620 105.38 -12.44 -20.82
N THR A 621 104.07 -12.69 -20.83
CA THR A 621 103.50 -14.04 -20.99
C THR A 621 103.84 -14.66 -22.35
N GLY A 622 103.81 -13.85 -23.42
CA GLY A 622 104.21 -14.26 -24.77
C GLY A 622 105.68 -14.66 -24.87
N ILE A 623 106.58 -13.86 -24.25
CA ILE A 623 108.02 -14.16 -24.20
C ILE A 623 108.28 -15.45 -23.42
N LEU A 624 107.66 -15.64 -22.25
CA LEU A 624 107.80 -16.87 -21.47
C LEU A 624 107.35 -18.11 -22.24
N ARG A 625 106.24 -18.00 -22.98
CA ARG A 625 105.77 -19.08 -23.87
C ARG A 625 106.77 -19.37 -24.99
N ALA A 626 107.34 -18.34 -25.62
CA ALA A 626 108.34 -18.49 -26.68
C ALA A 626 109.67 -19.11 -26.17
N ALA A 627 110.03 -18.88 -24.91
CA ALA A 627 111.16 -19.53 -24.24
C ALA A 627 110.89 -21.00 -23.84
N GLY A 628 109.66 -21.51 -24.01
CA GLY A 628 109.25 -22.86 -23.63
C GLY A 628 108.88 -23.02 -22.15
N ILE A 629 108.69 -21.92 -21.41
CA ILE A 629 108.34 -21.95 -19.99
C ILE A 629 106.81 -22.07 -19.86
N THR A 630 106.32 -23.30 -19.80
CA THR A 630 104.88 -23.65 -19.82
C THR A 630 104.24 -23.86 -18.45
N LYS A 631 105.01 -23.75 -17.35
CA LYS A 631 104.47 -23.82 -15.98
C LYS A 631 103.79 -22.50 -15.60
N PRO A 632 102.65 -22.52 -14.87
CA PRO A 632 101.99 -21.30 -14.41
C PRO A 632 102.85 -20.58 -13.36
N VAL A 633 103.49 -19.48 -13.77
CA VAL A 633 104.23 -18.58 -12.86
C VAL A 633 103.22 -17.69 -12.15
N SER A 634 103.14 -17.78 -10.83
CA SER A 634 102.13 -17.08 -9.99
C SER A 634 102.29 -15.56 -9.94
N SER A 635 103.41 -15.00 -10.43
CA SER A 635 103.58 -13.58 -10.71
C SER A 635 104.54 -13.38 -11.88
N ILE A 636 104.00 -13.02 -13.04
CA ILE A 636 104.81 -12.72 -14.24
C ILE A 636 105.33 -11.29 -14.12
N THR A 637 106.62 -11.12 -13.86
CA THR A 637 107.29 -9.81 -13.82
C THR A 637 108.07 -9.54 -15.13
N PRO A 638 108.32 -8.27 -15.49
CA PRO A 638 109.12 -7.93 -16.66
C PRO A 638 110.52 -8.56 -16.64
N THR A 639 111.19 -8.57 -15.47
CA THR A 639 112.52 -9.18 -15.31
C THR A 639 112.55 -10.67 -15.65
N ILE A 640 111.52 -11.43 -15.25
CA ILE A 640 111.41 -12.87 -15.56
C ILE A 640 111.21 -13.10 -17.06
N ALA A 641 110.55 -12.17 -17.77
CA ALA A 641 110.47 -12.20 -19.22
C ALA A 641 111.77 -11.76 -19.90
N GLU A 642 112.48 -10.77 -19.36
CA GLU A 642 113.80 -10.33 -19.86
C GLU A 642 114.84 -11.46 -19.74
N ASP A 643 114.90 -12.15 -18.60
CA ASP A 643 115.74 -13.34 -18.40
C ASP A 643 115.39 -14.46 -19.40
N ALA A 644 114.09 -14.69 -19.64
CA ALA A 644 113.63 -15.69 -20.61
C ALA A 644 113.93 -15.29 -22.07
N LEU A 645 113.88 -13.99 -22.40
CA LEU A 645 114.25 -13.45 -23.71
C LEU A 645 115.75 -13.58 -23.95
N GLU A 646 116.57 -13.30 -22.93
CA GLU A 646 118.02 -13.46 -23.00
C GLU A 646 118.41 -14.95 -23.08
N GLN A 647 117.71 -15.85 -22.40
CA GLN A 647 117.86 -17.31 -22.60
C GLN A 647 117.50 -17.73 -24.04
N LEU A 648 116.39 -17.23 -24.59
CA LEU A 648 115.99 -17.48 -25.98
C LEU A 648 117.05 -16.98 -26.97
N LYS A 649 117.58 -15.77 -26.77
CA LYS A 649 118.67 -15.16 -27.55
C LYS A 649 119.99 -15.95 -27.45
N ASN A 650 120.36 -16.43 -26.27
CA ASN A 650 121.53 -17.30 -26.11
C ASN A 650 121.34 -18.67 -26.77
N ARG A 651 120.12 -19.23 -26.75
CA ARG A 651 119.78 -20.47 -27.47
C ARG A 651 119.80 -20.28 -28.99
N ILE A 652 119.25 -19.19 -29.51
CA ILE A 652 119.30 -18.83 -30.93
C ILE A 652 120.75 -18.68 -31.38
N THR A 653 121.57 -17.88 -30.68
CA THR A 653 122.98 -17.71 -31.07
C THR A 653 123.82 -18.97 -30.88
N SER A 654 123.42 -19.94 -30.05
CA SER A 654 124.04 -21.28 -30.01
C SER A 654 123.68 -22.07 -31.27
N LEU A 655 122.39 -22.14 -31.62
CA LEU A 655 121.92 -22.81 -32.83
C LEU A 655 122.51 -22.18 -34.10
N GLU A 656 122.67 -20.85 -34.16
CA GLU A 656 123.37 -20.16 -35.24
C GLU A 656 124.85 -20.56 -35.33
N ARG A 657 125.54 -20.69 -34.18
CA ARG A 657 126.93 -21.18 -34.13
C ARG A 657 127.04 -22.65 -34.52
N GLU A 658 126.09 -23.49 -34.13
CA GLU A 658 126.01 -24.90 -34.54
C GLU A 658 125.72 -25.00 -36.05
N LEU A 659 124.85 -24.16 -36.60
CA LEU A 659 124.57 -24.09 -38.05
C LEU A 659 125.78 -23.57 -38.83
N GLN A 660 126.50 -22.57 -38.30
CA GLN A 660 127.78 -22.11 -38.87
C GLN A 660 128.86 -23.19 -38.80
N ASP A 661 129.00 -23.90 -37.69
CA ASP A 661 129.96 -25.01 -37.55
C ASP A 661 129.58 -26.21 -38.42
N LEU A 662 128.30 -26.55 -38.57
CA LEU A 662 127.81 -27.52 -39.56
C LEU A 662 128.07 -27.05 -41.00
N THR A 663 127.98 -25.76 -41.27
CA THR A 663 128.32 -25.18 -42.58
C THR A 663 129.82 -25.21 -42.85
N VAL A 664 130.65 -24.94 -41.85
CA VAL A 664 132.12 -25.03 -41.92
C VAL A 664 132.56 -26.50 -42.03
N LYS A 665 131.96 -27.42 -41.27
CA LYS A 665 132.18 -28.87 -41.40
C LYS A 665 131.79 -29.38 -42.78
N ASN A 666 130.65 -28.95 -43.34
CA ASN A 666 130.28 -29.26 -44.74
C ASN A 666 131.33 -28.72 -45.74
N LYS A 667 131.78 -27.47 -45.57
CA LYS A 667 132.86 -26.92 -46.41
C LYS A 667 134.17 -27.71 -46.27
N ILE A 668 134.53 -28.13 -45.06
CA ILE A 668 135.72 -28.94 -44.78
C ILE A 668 135.59 -30.37 -45.34
N THR A 669 134.41 -31.00 -45.31
CA THR A 669 134.22 -32.29 -45.98
C THR A 669 134.30 -32.14 -47.50
N ASN A 670 133.71 -31.09 -48.07
CA ASN A 670 133.75 -30.84 -49.52
C ASN A 670 135.18 -30.53 -50.00
N GLU A 671 135.95 -29.71 -49.28
CA GLU A 671 137.36 -29.46 -49.60
C GLU A 671 138.28 -30.63 -49.24
N ARG A 672 137.95 -31.46 -48.25
CA ARG A 672 138.68 -32.72 -48.00
C ARG A 672 138.48 -33.71 -49.16
N ILE A 673 137.28 -33.80 -49.72
CA ILE A 673 137.02 -34.58 -50.94
C ILE A 673 137.88 -34.02 -52.09
N ARG A 674 137.79 -32.71 -52.35
CA ARG A 674 138.55 -32.02 -53.42
C ARG A 674 140.07 -32.14 -53.30
N LEU A 675 140.63 -32.11 -52.09
CA LEU A 675 142.06 -32.30 -51.84
C LEU A 675 142.49 -33.78 -51.91
N SER A 676 141.57 -34.72 -51.74
CA SER A 676 141.85 -36.16 -51.93
C SER A 676 142.10 -36.52 -53.40
N GLU A 677 141.71 -35.64 -54.32
CA GLU A 677 141.88 -35.81 -55.77
C GLU A 677 143.25 -35.29 -56.29
N LEU A 678 144.08 -34.66 -55.44
CA LEU A 678 145.23 -33.85 -55.88
C LEU A 678 146.53 -34.00 -55.05
N ARG A 679 147.24 -35.16 -55.15
CA ARG A 679 148.74 -35.33 -55.29
C ARG A 679 149.27 -36.70 -54.75
N PRO A 680 150.36 -37.29 -55.32
CA PRO A 680 150.87 -38.63 -54.93
C PRO A 680 151.90 -38.68 -53.76
N GLN A 681 152.37 -39.90 -53.46
CA GLN A 681 153.20 -40.36 -52.32
C GLN A 681 154.66 -39.85 -52.26
N ILE A 682 155.28 -39.96 -51.07
CA ILE A 682 156.54 -40.73 -50.77
C ILE A 682 156.80 -40.74 -49.23
N SER A 683 157.60 -41.70 -48.73
CA SER A 683 157.94 -41.97 -47.29
C SER A 683 159.49 -42.07 -47.11
N PRO A 684 160.16 -42.66 -46.07
CA PRO A 684 159.74 -43.27 -44.78
C PRO A 684 160.70 -43.01 -43.55
N ILE A 685 160.55 -43.82 -42.45
CA ILE A 685 161.54 -44.13 -41.36
C ILE A 685 161.86 -42.99 -40.34
N ASN A 686 162.09 -43.17 -39.03
CA ASN A 686 161.67 -44.07 -37.91
C ASN A 686 162.12 -43.33 -36.59
N SER A 687 161.66 -43.59 -35.35
CA SER A 687 161.39 -44.84 -34.63
C SER A 687 160.75 -44.61 -33.23
N ARG A 688 159.91 -45.55 -32.77
CA ARG A 688 159.65 -45.99 -31.36
C ARG A 688 159.14 -44.97 -30.31
N THR A 689 158.27 -45.32 -29.35
CA THR A 689 157.61 -46.60 -28.99
C THR A 689 156.26 -46.31 -28.28
N ASP A 690 155.26 -47.17 -28.53
CA ASP A 690 154.25 -47.76 -27.61
C ASP A 690 153.42 -46.85 -26.65
N ASP A 691 152.13 -47.10 -26.37
CA ASP A 691 151.26 -48.21 -26.79
C ASP A 691 149.74 -47.88 -26.78
N ASN A 692 148.96 -48.88 -27.18
CA ASN A 692 147.53 -49.13 -27.02
C ASN A 692 146.53 -48.47 -27.98
N ARG A 693 145.65 -49.36 -28.47
CA ARG A 693 144.52 -49.13 -29.39
C ARG A 693 143.22 -49.21 -28.52
N GLN A 694 141.98 -49.22 -29.00
CA GLN A 694 141.45 -49.58 -30.32
C GLN A 694 140.04 -48.97 -30.53
N THR A 695 139.67 -48.81 -31.80
CA THR A 695 138.32 -48.45 -32.31
C THR A 695 137.79 -49.69 -33.10
N PRO A 696 136.69 -49.74 -33.92
CA PRO A 696 135.81 -48.64 -34.40
C PRO A 696 134.31 -48.96 -34.70
N ARG A 697 133.57 -47.93 -35.16
CA ARG A 697 132.39 -47.99 -36.10
C ARG A 697 131.10 -48.67 -35.56
N LYS A 698 129.87 -48.45 -36.05
CA LYS A 698 129.17 -47.51 -36.98
C LYS A 698 127.86 -47.11 -36.24
N GLY A 699 127.06 -46.09 -36.56
CA GLY A 699 126.99 -45.24 -37.74
C GLY A 699 125.63 -45.35 -38.45
N GLN A 700 124.54 -44.80 -37.86
CA GLN A 700 123.22 -44.72 -38.51
C GLN A 700 122.30 -43.64 -37.90
N VAL A 701 121.63 -42.87 -38.77
CA VAL A 701 120.54 -41.90 -38.57
C VAL A 701 119.83 -41.84 -39.95
N PRO A 702 118.50 -41.63 -40.13
CA PRO A 702 117.47 -41.15 -39.19
C PRO A 702 116.25 -42.08 -38.99
N PHE A 703 115.41 -41.76 -38.00
CA PHE A 703 113.95 -41.89 -38.11
C PHE A 703 113.23 -40.78 -37.33
N PHE A 704 112.01 -40.44 -37.77
CA PHE A 704 111.18 -39.37 -37.20
C PHE A 704 110.24 -39.90 -36.10
N SER A 705 110.26 -39.26 -34.93
CA SER A 705 109.09 -39.00 -34.06
C SER A 705 109.51 -38.01 -32.96
N ALA A 706 108.63 -37.23 -32.32
CA ALA A 706 107.21 -36.98 -32.59
C ALA A 706 106.91 -35.47 -32.42
N LEU A 707 105.77 -35.01 -32.98
CA LEU A 707 105.05 -33.92 -32.35
C LEU A 707 104.49 -34.44 -31.02
N ASP A 708 104.60 -33.65 -29.95
CA ASP A 708 103.42 -33.27 -29.18
C ASP A 708 103.67 -31.98 -28.37
N ARG A 709 102.60 -31.20 -28.15
CA ARG A 709 102.48 -29.97 -27.32
C ARG A 709 103.19 -28.70 -27.78
#